data_AF-A0AA39LPD9-F1
#
_entry.id   AF-A0AA39LPD9-F1
#
_cell.length_a   1.000
_cell.length_b   1.000
_cell.length_c   1.000
_cell.angle_alpha   90.00
_cell.angle_beta   90.00
_cell.angle_gamma   90.00
#
_symmetry.space_group_name_H-M   'P 1'
#
loop_
_entity.id
_entity.type
_entity.pdbx_description
1 polymer ?
#
loop_
_entity_poly.entity_id
_entity_poly.type
_entity_poly.pdbx_seq_one_letter_code
_entity_poly.pdbx_strand_id
1 'polypeptide(L)'
;MIRLYKASFLGFSGIPARFQQMLRSPRREDKSFATSSIRGDMQEAAGCPLVHIGGPVFDERFSDVLVTFRQNFEESLESEGAAFSVFFEGRLVVDLYGVLWGENTRSILFSTSKSICAIVVVKLVDEGRLSYDDKVATLWPEFGQNGKENTTIRHICLHQAGLPYQSVITTADDFKNPQRIAELFESATPIWEPGSQVGYHALSIGLLIDQIVRRVDARSRGIAEYFKEEIQSKYGLLSEISFGLGNKSENGSVAVVKQASEEEVVEEGRRNPEALRRWNLGDNHHNAELYRQFHWITTKDYNKIENRLLPMPSNMGIGTARALAQVHSLVANGELFGSDTLAMISSGPELLEEFDVINGYAESKGYGFQFTKNPKGQWIFGHSGFGGQNVRVDVHNRLAYAYICNGLKISDADMVETFTSIKMGRRPARCYRYIKNKPYPKSRFCRGVPDPKIRIFDLGRKKANVDEFPLCVHMISNEREHLSSEALEAARICANKYMVKNCGKDGFHMRVRKHPYHVVRINKMLSCAGADRLQTGMRGAYGKPQGLVARVDIGDFLLSVRVRDQNEEHAIEAFRRAKFKFPGRQFIVVSRKWGFTKWDRADYERMREEGRLVSDGVNVQYVREHGPLSKWVNNPI
;
A
#
# COMPACT_ATOMS: atom_id res chain seq x y z
N MET A 1 7.47 6.51 -31.82
CA MET A 1 6.07 6.71 -32.22
C MET A 1 5.44 7.68 -31.21
N ILE A 2 5.14 8.89 -31.64
CA ILE A 2 4.76 10.05 -30.82
C ILE A 2 3.25 10.01 -30.58
N ARG A 3 2.78 10.08 -29.32
CA ARG A 3 1.38 10.40 -29.01
C ARG A 3 1.34 11.82 -28.42
N LEU A 4 0.91 12.76 -29.25
CA LEU A 4 0.42 14.09 -28.87
C LEU A 4 -1.09 13.98 -28.70
N TYR A 5 -1.63 14.23 -27.51
CA TYR A 5 -3.07 14.37 -27.32
C TYR A 5 -3.50 15.78 -27.74
N LYS A 6 -4.15 15.89 -28.90
CA LYS A 6 -5.03 17.02 -29.24
C LYS A 6 -6.42 16.67 -28.72
N ALA A 7 -6.98 17.50 -27.83
CA ALA A 7 -8.37 17.40 -27.42
C ALA A 7 -9.25 18.17 -28.40
N SER A 8 -10.16 17.46 -29.06
CA SER A 8 -11.22 18.01 -29.91
C SER A 8 -12.55 17.93 -29.16
N PHE A 9 -13.31 19.02 -29.21
CA PHE A 9 -14.66 19.18 -28.68
C PHE A 9 -15.63 18.10 -29.18
N LEU A 10 -16.49 17.59 -28.28
CA LEU A 10 -17.88 17.16 -28.54
C LEU A 10 -18.63 17.21 -27.21
N GLY A 11 -19.73 17.98 -27.17
CA GLY A 11 -20.49 18.27 -25.95
C GLY A 11 -21.47 17.17 -25.55
N PHE A 12 -21.90 17.20 -24.29
CA PHE A 12 -23.19 16.68 -23.86
C PHE A 12 -23.73 17.49 -22.68
N SER A 13 -24.95 17.96 -22.87
CA SER A 13 -25.87 18.56 -21.92
C SER A 13 -26.40 17.53 -20.91
N GLY A 14 -26.58 17.94 -19.65
CA GLY A 14 -27.59 17.38 -18.75
C GLY A 14 -27.08 16.82 -17.42
N ILE A 15 -27.11 17.63 -16.35
CA ILE A 15 -27.17 17.14 -14.96
C ILE A 15 -28.30 17.90 -14.24
N PRO A 16 -29.26 17.22 -13.59
CA PRO A 16 -30.33 17.86 -12.83
C PRO A 16 -29.84 18.51 -11.53
N ALA A 17 -30.43 19.66 -11.22
CA ALA A 17 -30.22 20.41 -9.99
C ALA A 17 -30.81 19.69 -8.77
N ARG A 18 -29.98 19.38 -7.78
CA ARG A 18 -30.27 19.47 -6.34
C ARG A 18 -29.04 19.03 -5.55
N PHE A 19 -28.29 20.00 -5.02
CA PHE A 19 -27.66 19.98 -3.69
C PHE A 19 -26.87 21.29 -3.49
N GLN A 20 -27.59 22.41 -3.59
CA GLN A 20 -27.16 23.67 -2.97
C GLN A 20 -28.04 23.90 -1.75
N GLN A 21 -27.51 23.61 -0.55
CA GLN A 21 -27.76 24.40 0.68
C GLN A 21 -27.15 23.67 1.88
N MET A 22 -25.94 24.07 2.26
CA MET A 22 -25.62 24.45 3.65
C MET A 22 -24.22 25.03 3.62
N LEU A 23 -24.13 26.28 4.08
CA LEU A 23 -22.97 27.04 4.56
C LEU A 23 -23.13 28.52 4.15
N ARG A 24 -24.15 29.18 4.70
CA ARG A 24 -24.21 30.64 4.82
C ARG A 24 -23.57 31.03 6.16
N SER A 25 -22.39 31.68 6.09
CA SER A 25 -21.98 32.98 6.71
C SER A 25 -22.21 33.24 8.23
N PRO A 26 -21.41 34.08 8.96
CA PRO A 26 -20.47 35.12 8.50
C PRO A 26 -19.07 35.14 9.14
N ARG A 27 -18.16 35.80 8.41
CA ARG A 27 -16.85 36.30 8.88
C ARG A 27 -17.01 37.48 9.86
N ARG A 28 -16.00 37.65 10.73
CA ARG A 28 -15.51 38.96 11.18
C ARG A 28 -13.99 39.03 10.99
N GLU A 29 -13.54 40.22 10.62
CA GLU A 29 -12.29 40.58 9.93
C GLU A 29 -11.12 40.86 10.90
N ASP A 30 -9.87 40.66 10.47
CA ASP A 30 -8.98 41.80 10.17
C ASP A 30 -7.59 41.41 9.58
N LYS A 31 -7.30 42.04 8.42
CA LYS A 31 -6.02 42.62 7.94
C LYS A 31 -4.77 41.74 7.72
N SER A 32 -4.52 41.37 6.46
CA SER A 32 -3.57 42.10 5.56
C SER A 32 -2.96 41.23 4.44
N PHE A 33 -2.86 41.86 3.26
CA PHE A 33 -2.18 41.50 2.01
C PHE A 33 -2.78 40.42 1.09
N ALA A 34 -3.22 40.91 -0.07
CA ALA A 34 -3.96 40.25 -1.12
C ALA A 34 -3.08 39.31 -1.97
N THR A 35 -3.46 38.04 -2.00
CA THR A 35 -3.24 37.11 -3.11
C THR A 35 -4.58 36.47 -3.46
N SER A 36 -5.42 37.21 -4.17
CA SER A 36 -6.74 36.74 -4.61
C SER A 36 -6.92 36.95 -6.10
N SER A 37 -6.47 35.99 -6.91
CA SER A 37 -7.03 35.72 -8.25
C SER A 37 -6.47 34.43 -8.87
N ILE A 38 -6.33 33.32 -8.12
CA ILE A 38 -6.02 31.99 -8.71
C ILE A 38 -6.66 30.85 -7.89
N ARG A 39 -7.86 31.07 -7.31
CA ARG A 39 -8.58 30.02 -6.57
C ARG A 39 -9.95 29.66 -7.17
N GLY A 40 -10.36 30.31 -8.26
CA GLY A 40 -11.64 30.04 -8.94
C GLY A 40 -11.59 28.89 -9.95
N ASP A 41 -10.45 28.66 -10.62
CA ASP A 41 -10.42 27.85 -11.85
C ASP A 41 -9.58 26.56 -11.75
N MET A 42 -9.53 25.92 -10.58
CA MET A 42 -8.84 24.62 -10.41
C MET A 42 -9.73 23.51 -9.85
N GLN A 43 -11.05 23.62 -9.97
CA GLN A 43 -11.98 22.60 -9.47
C GLN A 43 -12.52 21.63 -10.53
N GLU A 44 -12.12 21.75 -11.80
CA GLU A 44 -12.54 20.83 -12.87
C GLU A 44 -11.36 20.29 -13.70
N ALA A 45 -10.42 19.64 -13.00
CA ALA A 45 -9.49 18.68 -13.62
C ALA A 45 -9.37 17.43 -12.72
N ALA A 46 -10.40 16.58 -12.76
CA ALA A 46 -10.34 15.21 -12.26
C ALA A 46 -9.37 14.36 -13.11
N GLY A 47 -8.68 13.34 -12.63
CA GLY A 47 -8.75 12.74 -11.30
C GLY A 47 -7.45 12.06 -10.89
N CYS A 48 -7.10 12.28 -9.63
CA CYS A 48 -6.42 11.30 -8.81
C CYS A 48 -7.09 11.46 -7.43
N PRO A 49 -7.96 10.52 -7.00
CA PRO A 49 -8.65 10.66 -5.74
C PRO A 49 -7.60 10.79 -4.63
N LEU A 50 -7.74 11.78 -3.77
CA LEU A 50 -6.97 11.86 -2.53
C LEU A 50 -7.09 10.50 -1.83
N VAL A 51 -5.96 9.82 -1.64
CA VAL A 51 -5.91 8.55 -0.90
C VAL A 51 -6.37 8.85 0.53
N HIS A 52 -7.62 8.52 0.83
CA HIS A 52 -8.16 8.61 2.17
C HIS A 52 -7.76 7.36 2.96
N ILE A 53 -6.91 7.57 3.98
CA ILE A 53 -6.58 6.57 5.00
C ILE A 53 -7.32 6.95 6.27
N GLY A 54 -8.21 6.06 6.72
CA GLY A 54 -8.89 6.16 8.01
C GLY A 54 -8.27 5.23 9.05
N GLY A 55 -8.76 5.38 10.29
CA GLY A 55 -8.33 4.58 11.42
C GLY A 55 -7.10 5.14 12.17
N PRO A 56 -6.94 4.81 13.46
CA PRO A 56 -5.87 5.34 14.30
C PRO A 56 -4.59 4.49 14.33
N VAL A 57 -3.48 5.17 14.63
CA VAL A 57 -2.29 4.56 15.24
C VAL A 57 -2.29 4.98 16.70
N PHE A 58 -2.60 4.05 17.61
CA PHE A 58 -2.69 4.33 19.05
C PHE A 58 -1.32 4.44 19.71
N ASP A 59 -0.31 3.78 19.15
CA ASP A 59 1.06 3.77 19.69
C ASP A 59 2.04 4.38 18.68
N GLU A 60 2.65 5.51 19.05
CA GLU A 60 3.58 6.25 18.19
C GLU A 60 4.80 5.43 17.74
N ARG A 61 5.16 4.34 18.45
CA ARG A 61 6.22 3.42 18.01
C ARG A 61 5.91 2.77 16.66
N PHE A 62 4.63 2.73 16.28
CA PHE A 62 4.14 2.17 15.03
C PHE A 62 3.73 3.25 14.02
N SER A 63 4.10 4.53 14.21
CA SER A 63 3.72 5.62 13.31
C SER A 63 4.16 5.43 11.86
N ASP A 64 5.28 4.74 11.64
CA ASP A 64 5.80 4.45 10.30
C ASP A 64 4.90 3.48 9.53
N VAL A 65 4.09 2.65 10.22
CA VAL A 65 3.11 1.77 9.59
C VAL A 65 2.08 2.57 8.80
N LEU A 66 1.58 3.68 9.34
CA LEU A 66 0.65 4.57 8.63
C LEU A 66 1.27 5.13 7.35
N VAL A 67 2.54 5.49 7.41
CA VAL A 67 3.27 6.02 6.25
C VAL A 67 3.37 4.94 5.18
N THR A 68 3.80 3.73 5.53
CA THR A 68 3.93 2.62 4.57
C THR A 68 2.59 2.17 4.01
N PHE A 69 1.57 2.04 4.86
CA PHE A 69 0.22 1.67 4.44
C PHE A 69 -0.36 2.68 3.45
N ARG A 70 -0.19 3.99 3.70
CA ARG A 70 -0.57 5.03 2.73
C ARG A 70 0.16 4.89 1.39
N GLN A 71 1.45 4.57 1.43
CA GLN A 71 2.26 4.43 0.24
C GLN A 71 1.82 3.28 -0.66
N ASN A 72 1.24 2.21 -0.10
CA ASN A 72 0.68 1.14 -0.91
C ASN A 72 -0.35 1.66 -1.92
N PHE A 73 -1.18 2.63 -1.51
CA PHE A 73 -2.15 3.26 -2.41
C PHE A 73 -1.53 4.34 -3.30
N GLU A 74 -0.66 5.21 -2.75
CA GLU A 74 -0.02 6.30 -3.52
C GLU A 74 0.88 5.78 -4.65
N GLU A 75 1.45 4.59 -4.48
CA GLU A 75 2.30 3.91 -5.47
C GLU A 75 1.52 2.89 -6.31
N SER A 76 0.19 2.84 -6.16
CA SER A 76 -0.69 1.93 -6.92
C SER A 76 -0.33 0.43 -6.72
N LEU A 77 0.20 0.08 -5.55
CA LEU A 77 0.37 -1.32 -5.11
C LEU A 77 -0.96 -1.89 -4.59
N GLU A 78 -1.85 -1.01 -4.12
CA GLU A 78 -3.22 -1.31 -3.75
C GLU A 78 -4.16 -0.58 -4.71
N SER A 79 -4.90 -1.33 -5.53
CA SER A 79 -5.83 -0.80 -6.52
C SER A 79 -7.25 -0.59 -5.98
N GLU A 80 -7.59 -1.29 -4.91
CA GLU A 80 -8.90 -1.22 -4.26
C GLU A 80 -8.75 -0.74 -2.81
N GLY A 81 -9.49 -1.31 -1.87
CA GLY A 81 -9.33 -1.02 -0.46
C GLY A 81 -8.64 -2.13 0.32
N ALA A 82 -8.09 -1.75 1.46
CA ALA A 82 -7.39 -2.63 2.37
C ALA A 82 -7.54 -2.17 3.82
N ALA A 83 -7.26 -3.08 4.75
CA ALA A 83 -7.16 -2.80 6.16
C ALA A 83 -5.95 -3.53 6.77
N PHE A 84 -5.33 -2.90 7.76
CA PHE A 84 -4.20 -3.44 8.50
C PHE A 84 -4.34 -3.14 9.99
N SER A 85 -4.31 -4.19 10.80
CA SER A 85 -4.45 -4.07 12.26
C SER A 85 -3.33 -4.81 12.98
N VAL A 86 -2.86 -4.24 14.07
CA VAL A 86 -1.75 -4.77 14.88
C VAL A 86 -2.14 -4.76 16.35
N PHE A 87 -1.98 -5.92 16.98
CA PHE A 87 -2.00 -6.09 18.42
C PHE A 87 -0.58 -6.29 18.94
N PHE A 88 -0.19 -5.49 19.93
CA PHE A 88 1.10 -5.60 20.62
C PHE A 88 0.84 -5.69 22.13
N GLU A 89 1.32 -6.76 22.75
CA GLU A 89 1.09 -7.04 24.18
C GLU A 89 -0.40 -7.02 24.55
N GLY A 90 -1.21 -7.72 23.74
CA GLY A 90 -2.66 -7.86 23.92
C GLY A 90 -3.48 -6.62 23.56
N ARG A 91 -2.84 -5.51 23.17
CA ARG A 91 -3.52 -4.23 22.92
C ARG A 91 -3.50 -3.85 21.45
N LEU A 92 -4.63 -3.38 20.93
CA LEU A 92 -4.72 -2.80 19.60
C LEU A 92 -3.86 -1.52 19.53
N VAL A 93 -2.81 -1.54 18.71
CA VAL A 93 -1.86 -0.42 18.57
C VAL A 93 -1.90 0.26 17.20
N VAL A 94 -2.36 -0.46 16.18
CA VAL A 94 -2.61 0.07 14.84
C VAL A 94 -3.93 -0.50 14.35
N ASP A 95 -4.76 0.36 13.77
CA ASP A 95 -5.96 -0.06 13.09
C ASP A 95 -6.28 0.89 11.94
N LEU A 96 -5.86 0.51 10.73
CA LEU A 96 -5.91 1.36 9.55
C LEU A 96 -6.77 0.73 8.46
N TYR A 97 -7.45 1.58 7.70
CA TYR A 97 -8.16 1.17 6.49
C TYR A 97 -8.04 2.27 5.43
N GLY A 98 -8.09 1.89 4.16
CA GLY A 98 -7.88 2.83 3.06
C GLY A 98 -8.85 2.59 1.90
N VAL A 99 -9.21 3.69 1.22
CA VAL A 99 -9.98 3.73 -0.04
C VAL A 99 -11.31 2.98 0.01
N LEU A 100 -12.42 3.73 0.10
CA LEU A 100 -13.80 3.20 0.10
C LEU A 100 -14.15 2.20 1.22
N TRP A 101 -13.19 1.88 2.09
CA TRP A 101 -13.39 1.09 3.30
C TRP A 101 -13.68 1.99 4.49
N GLY A 102 -14.50 1.49 5.41
CA GLY A 102 -14.71 2.01 6.74
C GLY A 102 -14.16 1.06 7.80
N GLU A 103 -14.28 1.46 9.06
CA GLU A 103 -13.81 0.70 10.23
C GLU A 103 -14.32 -0.74 10.27
N ASN A 104 -15.58 -0.94 9.86
CA ASN A 104 -16.27 -2.23 9.93
C ASN A 104 -16.37 -2.93 8.57
N THR A 105 -15.62 -2.49 7.56
CA THR A 105 -15.62 -3.16 6.25
C THR A 105 -14.95 -4.53 6.38
N ARG A 106 -15.70 -5.57 6.04
CA ARG A 106 -15.25 -6.97 6.05
C ARG A 106 -14.78 -7.38 4.66
N SER A 107 -13.93 -8.39 4.58
CA SER A 107 -13.57 -9.04 3.32
C SER A 107 -13.60 -10.56 3.47
N ILE A 108 -13.58 -11.25 2.32
CA ILE A 108 -13.32 -12.68 2.27
C ILE A 108 -11.84 -12.91 2.63
N LEU A 109 -11.63 -13.73 3.64
CA LEU A 109 -10.33 -14.01 4.25
C LEU A 109 -9.53 -15.07 3.48
N PHE A 110 -10.18 -15.80 2.58
CA PHE A 110 -9.60 -16.93 1.85
C PHE A 110 -8.88 -17.87 2.81
N SER A 111 -7.69 -18.33 2.46
CA SER A 111 -6.95 -19.32 3.24
C SER A 111 -6.45 -18.81 4.59
N THR A 112 -6.50 -17.51 4.88
CA THR A 112 -6.17 -17.04 6.24
C THR A 112 -7.12 -17.63 7.28
N SER A 113 -8.35 -18.02 6.93
CA SER A 113 -9.30 -18.68 7.84
C SER A 113 -8.84 -20.07 8.31
N LYS A 114 -7.89 -20.71 7.62
CA LYS A 114 -7.27 -21.97 8.07
C LYS A 114 -6.47 -21.80 9.37
N SER A 115 -5.92 -20.61 9.62
CA SER A 115 -5.28 -20.30 10.91
C SER A 115 -6.25 -20.42 12.08
N ILE A 116 -7.52 -20.09 11.87
CA ILE A 116 -8.57 -20.24 12.90
C ILE A 116 -8.93 -21.72 13.08
N CYS A 117 -9.00 -22.48 11.98
CA CYS A 117 -9.17 -23.94 12.05
C CYS A 117 -8.03 -24.58 12.87
N ALA A 118 -6.78 -24.17 12.62
CA ALA A 118 -5.61 -24.64 13.35
C ALA A 118 -5.68 -24.25 14.84
N ILE A 119 -6.07 -23.02 15.17
CA ILE A 119 -6.31 -22.59 16.56
C ILE A 119 -7.34 -23.49 17.27
N VAL A 120 -8.43 -23.86 16.59
CA VAL A 120 -9.45 -24.77 17.16
C VAL A 120 -8.85 -26.16 17.42
N VAL A 121 -8.07 -26.71 16.49
CA VAL A 121 -7.40 -28.00 16.68
C VAL A 121 -6.42 -27.95 17.85
N VAL A 122 -5.56 -26.92 17.90
CA VAL A 122 -4.61 -26.72 19.01
C VAL A 122 -5.34 -26.59 20.34
N LYS A 123 -6.48 -25.90 20.38
CA LYS A 123 -7.31 -25.79 21.59
C LYS A 123 -7.80 -27.16 22.07
N LEU A 124 -8.26 -28.01 21.16
CA LEU A 124 -8.72 -29.36 21.51
C LEU A 124 -7.55 -30.26 21.96
N VAL A 125 -6.35 -30.05 21.42
CA VAL A 125 -5.12 -30.72 21.88
C VAL A 125 -4.74 -30.27 23.29
N ASP A 126 -4.75 -28.96 23.55
CA ASP A 126 -4.46 -28.37 24.86
C ASP A 126 -5.44 -28.87 25.93
N GLU A 127 -6.71 -29.06 25.57
CA GLU A 127 -7.75 -29.63 26.42
C GLU A 127 -7.64 -31.16 26.60
N GLY A 128 -6.68 -31.81 25.94
CA GLY A 128 -6.49 -33.27 26.00
C GLY A 128 -7.61 -34.08 25.33
N ARG A 129 -8.38 -33.45 24.42
CA ARG A 129 -9.54 -34.06 23.77
C ARG A 129 -9.20 -34.79 22.47
N LEU A 130 -8.07 -34.45 21.88
CA LEU A 130 -7.47 -35.15 20.75
C LEU A 130 -5.94 -34.99 20.79
N SER A 131 -5.22 -35.88 20.13
CA SER A 131 -3.79 -35.76 19.86
C SER A 131 -3.55 -35.64 18.35
N TYR A 132 -2.48 -34.94 17.95
CA TYR A 132 -2.06 -34.93 16.55
C TYR A 132 -1.76 -36.35 16.02
N ASP A 133 -1.32 -37.27 16.89
CA ASP A 133 -0.99 -38.65 16.49
C ASP A 133 -2.20 -39.59 16.51
N ASP A 134 -3.38 -39.11 16.91
CA ASP A 134 -4.60 -39.90 16.84
C ASP A 134 -4.93 -40.23 15.39
N LYS A 135 -5.31 -41.49 15.15
CA LYS A 135 -5.85 -41.91 13.86
C LYS A 135 -7.25 -41.33 13.69
N VAL A 136 -7.49 -40.71 12.55
CA VAL A 136 -8.81 -40.15 12.22
C VAL A 136 -9.88 -41.25 12.26
N ALA A 137 -9.53 -42.46 11.81
CA ALA A 137 -10.41 -43.63 11.82
C ALA A 137 -10.85 -44.07 13.23
N THR A 138 -10.12 -43.72 14.29
CA THR A 138 -10.53 -44.01 15.68
C THR A 138 -11.70 -43.13 16.11
N LEU A 139 -11.74 -41.89 15.63
CA LEU A 139 -12.82 -40.92 15.90
C LEU A 139 -13.95 -41.03 14.87
N TRP A 140 -13.60 -41.46 13.65
CA TRP A 140 -14.46 -41.53 12.48
C TRP A 140 -14.24 -42.84 11.72
N PRO A 141 -14.83 -43.96 12.17
CA PRO A 141 -14.57 -45.28 11.59
C PRO A 141 -14.76 -45.36 10.07
N GLU A 142 -15.81 -44.72 9.55
CA GLU A 142 -16.13 -44.69 8.13
C GLU A 142 -15.07 -43.97 7.29
N PHE A 143 -14.29 -43.06 7.88
CA PHE A 143 -13.15 -42.43 7.20
C PHE A 143 -12.07 -43.45 6.85
N GLY A 144 -11.93 -44.54 7.60
CA GLY A 144 -10.86 -45.53 7.40
C GLY A 144 -10.92 -46.30 6.06
N GLN A 145 -11.95 -46.11 5.26
CA GLN A 145 -12.10 -46.75 3.95
C GLN A 145 -11.01 -46.31 2.95
N ASN A 146 -10.79 -47.10 1.90
CA ASN A 146 -9.93 -46.76 0.75
C ASN A 146 -8.48 -46.38 1.12
N GLY A 147 -7.86 -47.08 2.07
CA GLY A 147 -6.45 -46.89 2.45
C GLY A 147 -6.20 -45.71 3.39
N LYS A 148 -7.23 -45.25 4.10
CA LYS A 148 -7.16 -44.09 5.00
C LYS A 148 -7.08 -44.46 6.48
N GLU A 149 -7.11 -45.74 6.83
CA GLU A 149 -7.17 -46.27 8.20
C GLU A 149 -6.03 -45.80 9.12
N ASN A 150 -4.87 -45.46 8.54
CA ASN A 150 -3.69 -44.99 9.29
C ASN A 150 -3.47 -43.47 9.19
N THR A 151 -4.39 -42.73 8.58
CA THR A 151 -4.29 -41.26 8.51
C THR A 151 -4.43 -40.67 9.91
N THR A 152 -3.47 -39.84 10.33
CA THR A 152 -3.50 -39.13 11.61
C THR A 152 -4.02 -37.70 11.45
N ILE A 153 -4.38 -37.07 12.58
CA ILE A 153 -4.73 -35.66 12.61
C ILE A 153 -3.54 -34.79 12.17
N ARG A 154 -2.31 -35.20 12.50
CA ARG A 154 -1.06 -34.59 12.05
C ARG A 154 -0.97 -34.59 10.52
N HIS A 155 -1.23 -35.73 9.87
CA HIS A 155 -1.24 -35.80 8.40
C HIS A 155 -2.22 -34.81 7.79
N ILE A 156 -3.41 -34.60 8.38
CA ILE A 156 -4.36 -33.60 7.88
C ILE A 156 -3.82 -32.18 8.06
N CYS A 157 -3.36 -31.84 9.26
CA CYS A 157 -2.86 -30.50 9.59
C CYS A 157 -1.60 -30.11 8.81
N LEU A 158 -0.82 -31.09 8.36
CA LEU A 158 0.37 -30.91 7.53
C LEU A 158 0.12 -31.07 6.03
N HIS A 159 -1.14 -31.22 5.60
CA HIS A 159 -1.50 -31.40 4.19
C HIS A 159 -0.96 -32.70 3.55
N GLN A 160 -0.77 -33.75 4.35
CA GLN A 160 -0.25 -35.04 3.92
C GLN A 160 -1.32 -36.12 3.72
N ALA A 161 -2.60 -35.83 3.99
CA ALA A 161 -3.68 -36.82 3.93
C ALA A 161 -4.06 -37.32 2.51
N GLY A 162 -3.55 -36.71 1.44
CA GLY A 162 -3.85 -37.14 0.08
C GLY A 162 -5.24 -36.80 -0.44
N LEU A 163 -5.96 -35.87 0.20
CA LEU A 163 -7.35 -35.52 -0.12
C LEU A 163 -7.54 -34.04 -0.56
N PRO A 164 -6.70 -33.48 -1.45
CA PRO A 164 -6.84 -32.09 -1.89
C PRO A 164 -8.11 -31.87 -2.74
N TYR A 165 -8.52 -32.90 -3.48
CA TYR A 165 -9.71 -32.97 -4.33
C TYR A 165 -10.09 -34.45 -4.55
N GLN A 166 -11.23 -34.68 -5.20
CA GLN A 166 -11.81 -36.00 -5.47
C GLN A 166 -12.43 -36.05 -6.87
N SER A 167 -12.80 -37.26 -7.31
CA SER A 167 -13.49 -37.46 -8.59
C SER A 167 -14.93 -36.92 -8.60
N VAL A 168 -15.60 -36.95 -7.45
CA VAL A 168 -17.00 -36.52 -7.28
C VAL A 168 -17.13 -35.01 -7.48
N ILE A 169 -18.01 -34.59 -8.39
CA ILE A 169 -18.34 -33.18 -8.61
C ILE A 169 -19.30 -32.72 -7.51
N THR A 170 -19.02 -31.56 -6.93
CA THR A 170 -19.82 -30.97 -5.85
C THR A 170 -20.65 -29.79 -6.35
N THR A 171 -21.68 -29.43 -5.60
CA THR A 171 -22.52 -28.25 -5.78
C THR A 171 -22.51 -27.41 -4.52
N ALA A 172 -22.87 -26.13 -4.62
CA ALA A 172 -23.00 -25.24 -3.46
C ALA A 172 -23.94 -25.79 -2.36
N ASP A 173 -24.97 -26.56 -2.76
CA ASP A 173 -25.95 -27.12 -1.83
C ASP A 173 -25.38 -28.25 -0.96
N ASP A 174 -24.39 -29.01 -1.45
CA ASP A 174 -23.73 -30.07 -0.66
C ASP A 174 -23.15 -29.51 0.65
N PHE A 175 -22.65 -28.26 0.63
CA PHE A 175 -21.99 -27.60 1.77
C PHE A 175 -22.96 -27.04 2.81
N LYS A 176 -24.27 -27.19 2.59
CA LYS A 176 -25.29 -26.91 3.61
C LYS A 176 -25.53 -28.11 4.53
N ASN A 177 -25.09 -29.31 4.13
CA ASN A 177 -25.30 -30.54 4.87
C ASN A 177 -23.95 -31.14 5.33
N PRO A 178 -23.60 -31.03 6.63
CA PRO A 178 -22.38 -31.62 7.16
C PRO A 178 -22.26 -33.14 6.95
N GLN A 179 -23.37 -33.87 6.94
CA GLN A 179 -23.36 -35.32 6.72
C GLN A 179 -22.95 -35.65 5.27
N ARG A 180 -23.44 -34.86 4.31
CA ARG A 180 -23.04 -34.99 2.91
C ARG A 180 -21.53 -34.79 2.73
N ILE A 181 -20.97 -33.81 3.44
CA ILE A 181 -19.52 -33.58 3.45
C ILE A 181 -18.76 -34.75 4.08
N ALA A 182 -19.29 -35.37 5.13
CA ALA A 182 -18.71 -36.57 5.72
C ALA A 182 -18.63 -37.72 4.70
N GLU A 183 -19.75 -38.06 4.06
CA GLU A 183 -19.85 -39.14 3.06
C GLU A 183 -18.84 -38.97 1.90
N LEU A 184 -18.62 -37.72 1.46
CA LEU A 184 -17.61 -37.41 0.44
C LEU A 184 -16.21 -37.81 0.89
N PHE A 185 -15.83 -37.57 2.14
CA PHE A 185 -14.50 -37.95 2.63
C PHE A 185 -14.40 -39.42 3.00
N GLU A 186 -15.47 -40.04 3.48
CA GLU A 186 -15.52 -41.49 3.76
C GLU A 186 -15.21 -42.28 2.49
N SER A 187 -15.92 -41.97 1.40
CA SER A 187 -15.78 -42.62 0.10
C SER A 187 -14.56 -42.18 -0.71
N ALA A 188 -13.82 -41.16 -0.27
CA ALA A 188 -12.67 -40.65 -1.01
C ALA A 188 -11.50 -41.63 -1.02
N THR A 189 -10.76 -41.66 -2.13
CA THR A 189 -9.47 -42.34 -2.24
C THR A 189 -8.35 -41.30 -2.25
N PRO A 190 -7.36 -41.39 -1.35
CA PRO A 190 -6.20 -40.51 -1.38
C PRO A 190 -5.45 -40.63 -2.72
N ILE A 191 -5.00 -39.50 -3.27
CA ILE A 191 -4.19 -39.49 -4.50
C ILE A 191 -2.71 -39.79 -4.25
N TRP A 192 -2.31 -39.87 -2.98
CA TRP A 192 -1.05 -40.41 -2.50
C TRP A 192 -1.26 -41.06 -1.13
N GLU A 193 -0.36 -41.95 -0.72
CA GLU A 193 -0.42 -42.59 0.60
C GLU A 193 -0.31 -41.54 1.73
N PRO A 194 -1.25 -41.48 2.69
CA PRO A 194 -1.20 -40.50 3.77
C PRO A 194 0.15 -40.46 4.50
N GLY A 195 0.78 -39.30 4.56
CA GLY A 195 2.12 -39.11 5.15
C GLY A 195 3.28 -39.19 4.16
N SER A 196 3.09 -39.75 2.96
CA SER A 196 4.19 -39.93 1.97
C SER A 196 4.55 -38.65 1.20
N GLN A 197 3.62 -37.71 1.06
CA GLN A 197 3.81 -36.45 0.33
C GLN A 197 3.05 -35.32 1.01
N VAL A 198 3.49 -34.08 0.77
CA VAL A 198 2.78 -32.86 1.16
C VAL A 198 2.14 -32.25 -0.08
N GLY A 199 0.84 -31.96 -0.03
CA GLY A 199 0.16 -31.26 -1.12
C GLY A 199 -1.00 -30.42 -0.62
N TYR A 200 -0.99 -29.13 -0.94
CA TYR A 200 -1.91 -28.15 -0.37
C TYR A 200 -3.40 -28.46 -0.65
N HIS A 201 -4.14 -28.71 0.43
CA HIS A 201 -5.59 -28.97 0.41
C HIS A 201 -6.35 -27.64 0.46
N ALA A 202 -6.37 -26.92 -0.67
CA ALA A 202 -6.83 -25.54 -0.74
C ALA A 202 -8.27 -25.34 -0.23
N LEU A 203 -9.19 -26.24 -0.59
CA LEU A 203 -10.60 -26.17 -0.21
C LEU A 203 -11.01 -27.24 0.81
N SER A 204 -10.45 -28.44 0.72
CA SER A 204 -10.90 -29.60 1.50
C SER A 204 -10.45 -29.62 2.96
N ILE A 205 -9.30 -29.02 3.33
CA ILE A 205 -8.74 -29.18 4.69
C ILE A 205 -9.65 -28.70 5.81
N GLY A 206 -10.24 -27.51 5.68
CA GLY A 206 -11.13 -26.95 6.69
C GLY A 206 -12.41 -27.76 6.82
N LEU A 207 -12.87 -28.43 5.76
CA LEU A 207 -14.02 -29.33 5.80
C LEU A 207 -13.66 -30.66 6.48
N LEU A 208 -12.46 -31.19 6.23
CA LEU A 208 -11.92 -32.35 6.96
C LEU A 208 -11.80 -32.06 8.46
N ILE A 209 -11.19 -30.92 8.81
CA ILE A 209 -11.06 -30.51 10.20
C ILE A 209 -12.44 -30.28 10.83
N ASP A 210 -13.42 -29.73 10.09
CA ASP A 210 -14.79 -29.56 10.59
C ASP A 210 -15.42 -30.90 11.00
N GLN A 211 -15.25 -31.94 10.18
CA GLN A 211 -15.75 -33.27 10.47
C GLN A 211 -15.08 -33.94 11.67
N ILE A 212 -13.79 -33.65 11.91
CA ILE A 212 -13.07 -34.11 13.09
C ILE A 212 -13.58 -33.38 14.34
N VAL A 213 -13.69 -32.05 14.27
CA VAL A 213 -14.19 -31.23 15.38
C VAL A 213 -15.60 -31.66 15.78
N ARG A 214 -16.49 -31.98 14.83
CA ARG A 214 -17.84 -32.49 15.13
C ARG A 214 -17.87 -33.81 15.90
N ARG A 215 -16.85 -34.64 15.74
CA ARG A 215 -16.76 -35.96 16.42
C ARG A 215 -16.09 -35.85 17.78
N VAL A 216 -15.17 -34.90 17.94
CA VAL A 216 -14.51 -34.61 19.23
C VAL A 216 -15.38 -33.70 20.10
N ASP A 217 -16.22 -32.85 19.49
CA ASP A 217 -17.09 -31.95 20.23
C ASP A 217 -18.25 -32.69 20.90
N ALA A 218 -18.39 -32.54 22.21
CA ALA A 218 -19.47 -33.17 22.99
C ALA A 218 -20.88 -32.72 22.55
N ARG A 219 -20.99 -31.56 21.89
CA ARG A 219 -22.25 -31.04 21.31
C ARG A 219 -22.33 -31.23 19.79
N SER A 220 -21.36 -31.93 19.21
CA SER A 220 -21.23 -32.21 17.78
C SER A 220 -21.26 -30.96 16.88
N ARG A 221 -20.79 -29.84 17.42
CA ARG A 221 -20.68 -28.56 16.71
C ARG A 221 -19.56 -28.61 15.67
N GLY A 222 -19.76 -27.89 14.57
CA GLY A 222 -18.68 -27.63 13.59
C GLY A 222 -17.69 -26.59 14.08
N ILE A 223 -16.63 -26.35 13.30
CA ILE A 223 -15.62 -25.31 13.56
C ILE A 223 -16.28 -23.95 13.76
N ALA A 224 -17.27 -23.59 12.93
CA ALA A 224 -17.87 -22.26 12.97
C ALA A 224 -18.59 -21.98 14.31
N GLU A 225 -19.36 -22.96 14.79
CA GLU A 225 -20.09 -22.87 16.05
C GLU A 225 -19.14 -22.98 17.25
N TYR A 226 -18.19 -23.93 17.20
CA TYR A 226 -17.18 -24.10 18.24
C TYR A 226 -16.34 -22.83 18.39
N PHE A 227 -15.80 -22.27 17.30
CA PHE A 227 -15.02 -21.02 17.33
C PHE A 227 -15.83 -19.85 17.90
N LYS A 228 -17.09 -19.70 17.47
CA LYS A 228 -17.96 -18.62 17.94
C LYS A 228 -18.19 -18.70 19.46
N GLU A 229 -18.46 -19.90 19.97
CA GLU A 229 -18.84 -20.07 21.37
C GLU A 229 -17.63 -20.21 22.30
N GLU A 230 -16.66 -21.05 21.94
CA GLU A 230 -15.55 -21.44 22.81
C GLU A 230 -14.37 -20.47 22.76
N ILE A 231 -14.28 -19.65 21.71
CA ILE A 231 -13.19 -18.69 21.52
C ILE A 231 -13.75 -17.27 21.45
N GLN A 232 -14.57 -16.91 20.46
CA GLN A 232 -15.04 -15.52 20.35
C GLN A 232 -15.85 -15.08 21.57
N SER A 233 -16.88 -15.83 21.95
CA SER A 233 -17.78 -15.43 23.04
C SER A 233 -17.10 -15.51 24.40
N LYS A 234 -16.38 -16.61 24.70
CA LYS A 234 -15.70 -16.80 25.99
C LYS A 234 -14.61 -15.77 26.28
N TYR A 235 -13.90 -15.31 25.24
CA TYR A 235 -12.82 -14.34 25.39
C TYR A 235 -13.25 -12.90 25.07
N GLY A 236 -14.56 -12.65 24.85
CA GLY A 236 -15.09 -11.32 24.58
C GLY A 236 -14.53 -10.67 23.31
N LEU A 237 -14.27 -11.47 22.28
CA LEU A 237 -13.73 -11.00 21.00
C LEU A 237 -14.82 -10.30 20.17
N LEU A 238 -14.38 -9.47 19.22
CA LEU A 238 -15.28 -8.84 18.27
C LEU A 238 -16.02 -9.89 17.43
N SER A 239 -17.34 -9.77 17.35
CA SER A 239 -18.21 -10.60 16.51
C SER A 239 -18.19 -10.17 15.04
N GLU A 240 -17.01 -9.80 14.54
CA GLU A 240 -16.78 -9.29 13.19
C GLU A 240 -16.11 -10.32 12.28
N ILE A 241 -15.85 -11.53 12.77
CA ILE A 241 -15.28 -12.63 12.00
C ILE A 241 -16.12 -13.90 12.14
N SER A 242 -16.40 -14.57 11.02
CA SER A 242 -17.20 -15.78 10.94
C SER A 242 -16.80 -16.65 9.75
N PHE A 243 -17.32 -17.87 9.68
CA PHE A 243 -17.25 -18.73 8.49
C PHE A 243 -18.60 -18.68 7.78
N GLY A 244 -18.64 -17.99 6.64
CA GLY A 244 -19.88 -17.56 6.01
C GLY A 244 -20.60 -16.44 6.79
N LEU A 245 -21.58 -15.83 6.14
CA LEU A 245 -22.46 -14.82 6.71
C LEU A 245 -23.57 -15.48 7.53
N GLY A 246 -23.93 -14.88 8.67
CA GLY A 246 -25.07 -15.34 9.46
C GLY A 246 -26.41 -15.12 8.78
N ASN A 247 -26.52 -14.08 7.94
CA ASN A 247 -27.71 -13.79 7.15
C ASN A 247 -27.39 -12.86 5.96
N LYS A 248 -28.37 -12.69 5.06
CA LYS A 248 -28.21 -11.90 3.83
C LYS A 248 -28.00 -10.39 4.06
N SER A 249 -28.53 -9.83 5.16
CA SER A 249 -28.47 -8.38 5.41
C SER A 249 -27.05 -7.88 5.67
N GLU A 250 -26.19 -8.77 6.14
CA GLU A 250 -24.78 -8.51 6.43
C GLU A 250 -23.91 -8.29 5.18
N ASN A 251 -24.39 -8.72 4.00
CA ASN A 251 -23.62 -8.70 2.76
C ASN A 251 -23.14 -7.30 2.36
N GLY A 252 -23.87 -6.24 2.72
CA GLY A 252 -23.51 -4.85 2.41
C GLY A 252 -22.23 -4.36 3.09
N SER A 253 -21.77 -5.05 4.15
CA SER A 253 -20.51 -4.74 4.83
C SER A 253 -19.30 -5.48 4.26
N VAL A 254 -19.52 -6.42 3.32
CA VAL A 254 -18.45 -7.25 2.75
C VAL A 254 -18.00 -6.66 1.42
N ALA A 255 -16.73 -6.25 1.35
CA ALA A 255 -16.12 -5.69 0.15
C ALA A 255 -16.24 -6.64 -1.05
N VAL A 256 -16.40 -6.06 -2.24
CA VAL A 256 -16.44 -6.82 -3.49
C VAL A 256 -15.01 -7.19 -3.87
N VAL A 257 -14.72 -8.48 -3.92
CA VAL A 257 -13.41 -9.00 -4.30
C VAL A 257 -13.21 -8.83 -5.80
N LYS A 258 -12.05 -8.31 -6.20
CA LYS A 258 -11.64 -8.16 -7.59
C LYS A 258 -10.33 -8.89 -7.83
N GLN A 259 -10.30 -9.68 -8.89
CA GLN A 259 -9.08 -10.36 -9.32
C GLN A 259 -8.08 -9.37 -9.92
N ALA A 260 -6.78 -9.64 -9.76
CA ALA A 260 -5.73 -8.91 -10.46
C ALA A 260 -6.01 -8.90 -11.96
N SER A 261 -5.94 -7.70 -12.56
CA SER A 261 -5.92 -7.52 -14.01
C SER A 261 -4.60 -7.99 -14.61
N GLU A 262 -4.57 -8.23 -15.92
CA GLU A 262 -3.34 -8.59 -16.63
C GLU A 262 -2.24 -7.54 -16.47
N GLU A 263 -2.61 -6.25 -16.46
CA GLU A 263 -1.66 -5.15 -16.23
C GLU A 263 -1.05 -5.20 -14.82
N GLU A 264 -1.87 -5.46 -13.80
CA GLU A 264 -1.40 -5.62 -12.42
C GLU A 264 -0.49 -6.84 -12.27
N VAL A 265 -0.84 -7.98 -12.89
CA VAL A 265 -0.01 -9.20 -12.90
C VAL A 265 1.38 -8.91 -13.49
N VAL A 266 1.43 -8.20 -14.63
CA VAL A 266 2.69 -7.84 -15.29
C VAL A 266 3.52 -6.88 -14.43
N GLU A 267 2.91 -5.86 -13.84
CA GLU A 267 3.62 -4.88 -13.03
C GLU A 267 4.10 -5.46 -11.69
N GLU A 268 3.30 -6.31 -11.04
CA GLU A 268 3.72 -7.06 -9.87
C GLU A 268 4.86 -8.03 -10.20
N GLY A 269 4.78 -8.75 -11.32
CA GLY A 269 5.83 -9.67 -11.74
C GLY A 269 7.13 -8.97 -12.09
N ARG A 270 7.06 -7.74 -12.62
CA ARG A 270 8.23 -6.89 -12.84
C ARG A 270 8.91 -6.50 -11.52
N ARG A 271 8.12 -6.25 -10.46
CA ARG A 271 8.62 -5.89 -9.13
C ARG A 271 9.12 -7.10 -8.34
N ASN A 272 8.44 -8.23 -8.46
CA ASN A 272 8.76 -9.48 -7.78
C ASN A 272 8.64 -10.70 -8.74
N PRO A 273 9.72 -11.06 -9.45
CA PRO A 273 9.71 -12.19 -10.38
C PRO A 273 9.39 -13.55 -9.73
N GLU A 274 9.74 -13.75 -8.46
CA GLU A 274 9.43 -14.99 -7.74
C GLU A 274 7.94 -15.08 -7.42
N ALA A 275 7.27 -13.96 -7.09
CA ALA A 275 5.82 -13.93 -6.92
C ALA A 275 5.10 -14.36 -8.21
N LEU A 276 5.55 -13.84 -9.37
CA LEU A 276 5.02 -14.25 -10.67
C LEU A 276 5.30 -15.72 -10.99
N ARG A 277 6.50 -16.22 -10.68
CA ARG A 277 6.82 -17.65 -10.84
C ARG A 277 5.84 -18.52 -10.06
N ARG A 278 5.63 -18.24 -8.76
CA ARG A 278 4.69 -18.98 -7.91
C ARG A 278 3.24 -18.87 -8.37
N TRP A 279 2.84 -17.68 -8.84
CA TRP A 279 1.52 -17.49 -9.45
C TRP A 279 1.31 -18.42 -10.65
N ASN A 280 2.29 -18.50 -11.55
CA ASN A 280 2.22 -19.35 -12.73
C ASN A 280 2.25 -20.85 -12.40
N LEU A 281 2.86 -21.26 -11.29
CA LEU A 281 2.79 -22.65 -10.81
C LEU A 281 1.37 -23.07 -10.44
N GLY A 282 0.45 -22.12 -10.19
CA GLY A 282 -0.96 -22.40 -9.97
C GLY A 282 -1.69 -22.95 -11.20
N ASP A 283 -1.14 -22.76 -12.41
CA ASP A 283 -1.65 -23.38 -13.63
C ASP A 283 -1.08 -24.80 -13.76
N ASN A 284 -1.73 -25.74 -13.05
CA ASN A 284 -1.27 -27.13 -12.98
C ASN A 284 -2.46 -28.12 -12.93
N HIS A 285 -2.15 -29.40 -13.14
CA HIS A 285 -3.14 -30.47 -13.17
C HIS A 285 -3.93 -30.61 -11.85
N HIS A 286 -3.28 -30.47 -10.69
CA HIS A 286 -3.95 -30.58 -9.39
C HIS A 286 -4.99 -29.47 -9.17
N ASN A 287 -4.67 -28.23 -9.56
CA ASN A 287 -5.64 -27.13 -9.51
C ASN A 287 -6.76 -27.30 -10.54
N ALA A 288 -6.47 -27.85 -11.72
CA ALA A 288 -7.51 -28.18 -12.70
C ALA A 288 -8.51 -29.22 -12.14
N GLU A 289 -8.03 -30.27 -11.46
CA GLU A 289 -8.90 -31.25 -10.80
C GLU A 289 -9.69 -30.67 -9.62
N LEU A 290 -9.04 -29.81 -8.80
CA LEU A 290 -9.72 -29.08 -7.73
C LEU A 290 -10.89 -28.27 -8.29
N TYR A 291 -10.66 -27.46 -9.33
CA TYR A 291 -11.72 -26.65 -9.92
C TYR A 291 -12.68 -27.45 -10.81
N ARG A 292 -12.36 -28.69 -11.19
CA ARG A 292 -13.33 -29.63 -11.75
C ARG A 292 -14.34 -30.07 -10.68
N GLN A 293 -13.86 -30.41 -9.48
CA GLN A 293 -14.73 -30.78 -8.35
C GLN A 293 -15.54 -29.59 -7.81
N PHE A 294 -14.90 -28.42 -7.68
CA PHE A 294 -15.45 -27.20 -7.07
C PHE A 294 -15.75 -26.11 -8.11
N HIS A 295 -16.21 -26.50 -9.29
CA HIS A 295 -16.40 -25.58 -10.44
C HIS A 295 -17.36 -24.41 -10.18
N TRP A 296 -18.19 -24.50 -9.14
CA TRP A 296 -19.17 -23.49 -8.76
C TRP A 296 -18.58 -22.36 -7.90
N ILE A 297 -17.32 -22.48 -7.44
CA ILE A 297 -16.63 -21.50 -6.60
C ILE A 297 -15.26 -21.09 -7.16
N THR A 298 -15.29 -20.23 -8.18
CA THR A 298 -14.11 -19.48 -8.65
C THR A 298 -13.99 -18.13 -7.95
N THR A 299 -12.91 -17.37 -8.21
CA THR A 299 -12.69 -16.04 -7.60
C THR A 299 -13.89 -15.10 -7.71
N LYS A 300 -14.59 -15.09 -8.85
CA LYS A 300 -15.76 -14.22 -9.06
C LYS A 300 -16.97 -14.67 -8.23
N ASP A 301 -17.07 -15.96 -7.95
CA ASP A 301 -18.20 -16.57 -7.25
C ASP A 301 -18.19 -16.28 -5.75
N TYR A 302 -17.07 -15.83 -5.16
CA TYR A 302 -17.03 -15.34 -3.78
C TYR A 302 -17.82 -14.05 -3.57
N ASN A 303 -18.20 -13.35 -4.64
CA ASN A 303 -19.08 -12.17 -4.57
C ASN A 303 -20.57 -12.53 -4.58
N LYS A 304 -20.92 -13.79 -4.84
CA LYS A 304 -22.30 -14.27 -4.81
C LYS A 304 -22.77 -14.43 -3.36
N ILE A 305 -23.95 -13.89 -3.06
CA ILE A 305 -24.49 -13.89 -1.69
C ILE A 305 -24.79 -15.31 -1.21
N GLU A 306 -25.26 -16.18 -2.11
CA GLU A 306 -25.52 -17.59 -1.85
C GLU A 306 -24.26 -18.33 -1.40
N ASN A 307 -23.11 -18.02 -1.99
CA ASN A 307 -21.83 -18.61 -1.61
C ASN A 307 -21.29 -18.02 -0.31
N ARG A 308 -21.48 -16.70 -0.11
CA ARG A 308 -21.10 -16.03 1.15
C ARG A 308 -21.85 -16.56 2.37
N LEU A 309 -22.97 -17.25 2.20
CA LEU A 309 -23.72 -17.89 3.29
C LEU A 309 -23.19 -19.29 3.65
N LEU A 310 -22.27 -19.86 2.85
CA LEU A 310 -21.79 -21.22 3.09
C LEU A 310 -20.69 -21.23 4.16
N PRO A 311 -20.78 -22.13 5.16
CA PRO A 311 -19.82 -22.21 6.26
C PRO A 311 -18.57 -22.99 5.84
N MET A 312 -17.81 -22.51 4.86
CA MET A 312 -16.60 -23.20 4.37
C MET A 312 -15.34 -22.75 5.14
N PRO A 313 -14.76 -23.58 6.03
CA PRO A 313 -13.72 -23.10 6.95
C PRO A 313 -12.39 -22.79 6.28
N SER A 314 -12.13 -23.36 5.11
CA SER A 314 -10.86 -23.22 4.38
C SER A 314 -10.69 -21.88 3.64
N ASN A 315 -11.79 -21.23 3.26
CA ASN A 315 -11.79 -20.17 2.25
C ASN A 315 -12.90 -19.12 2.41
N MET A 316 -13.99 -19.43 3.12
CA MET A 316 -15.13 -18.52 3.33
C MET A 316 -15.13 -17.93 4.74
N GLY A 317 -13.95 -17.70 5.32
CA GLY A 317 -13.85 -16.77 6.44
C GLY A 317 -14.24 -15.37 5.97
N ILE A 318 -15.05 -14.66 6.73
CA ILE A 318 -15.46 -13.28 6.44
C ILE A 318 -15.21 -12.45 7.68
N GLY A 319 -14.40 -11.39 7.57
CA GLY A 319 -14.22 -10.47 8.68
C GLY A 319 -13.31 -9.28 8.43
N THR A 320 -13.01 -8.55 9.51
CA THR A 320 -12.11 -7.40 9.52
C THR A 320 -10.67 -7.79 9.84
N ALA A 321 -9.68 -6.97 9.43
CA ALA A 321 -8.29 -7.15 9.85
C ALA A 321 -8.17 -7.14 11.38
N ARG A 322 -8.93 -6.25 12.02
CA ARG A 322 -8.98 -6.09 13.47
C ARG A 322 -9.38 -7.38 14.17
N ALA A 323 -10.53 -7.96 13.81
CA ALA A 323 -11.00 -9.18 14.45
C ALA A 323 -10.09 -10.38 14.17
N LEU A 324 -9.56 -10.49 12.95
CA LEU A 324 -8.59 -11.54 12.61
C LEU A 324 -7.32 -11.42 13.46
N ALA A 325 -6.74 -10.22 13.57
CA ALA A 325 -5.56 -9.98 14.41
C ALA A 325 -5.86 -10.17 15.91
N GLN A 326 -7.06 -9.82 16.37
CA GLN A 326 -7.46 -9.94 17.77
C GLN A 326 -7.48 -11.41 18.22
N VAL A 327 -8.08 -12.31 17.45
CA VAL A 327 -8.08 -13.76 17.73
C VAL A 327 -6.65 -14.29 17.89
N HIS A 328 -5.78 -13.88 16.97
CA HIS A 328 -4.38 -14.29 16.95
C HIS A 328 -3.55 -13.64 18.08
N SER A 329 -3.99 -12.50 18.60
CA SER A 329 -3.34 -11.84 19.73
C SER A 329 -3.46 -12.65 21.02
N LEU A 330 -4.57 -13.39 21.22
CA LEU A 330 -4.69 -14.30 22.38
C LEU A 330 -3.58 -15.35 22.37
N VAL A 331 -3.24 -15.88 21.19
CA VAL A 331 -2.13 -16.83 21.04
C VAL A 331 -0.78 -16.16 21.27
N ALA A 332 -0.55 -14.98 20.67
CA ALA A 332 0.70 -14.23 20.82
C ALA A 332 1.04 -13.89 22.28
N ASN A 333 0.02 -13.74 23.13
CA ASN A 333 0.18 -13.38 24.55
C ASN A 333 0.07 -14.59 25.50
N GLY A 334 -0.14 -15.79 24.97
CA GLY A 334 -0.29 -17.01 25.79
C GLY A 334 -1.55 -17.02 26.64
N GLU A 335 -2.63 -16.40 26.13
CA GLU A 335 -3.92 -16.30 26.82
C GLU A 335 -4.90 -17.41 26.40
N LEU A 336 -4.63 -18.10 25.29
CA LEU A 336 -5.56 -19.08 24.71
C LEU A 336 -5.22 -20.55 25.05
N PHE A 337 -3.94 -20.86 25.28
CA PHE A 337 -3.43 -22.22 25.47
C PHE A 337 -2.53 -22.29 26.71
N GLY A 338 -2.35 -23.49 27.27
CA GLY A 338 -1.34 -23.76 28.28
C GLY A 338 0.09 -23.47 27.79
N SER A 339 1.01 -23.25 28.74
CA SER A 339 2.41 -22.91 28.44
C SER A 339 3.13 -23.93 27.57
N ASP A 340 2.85 -25.22 27.80
CA ASP A 340 3.51 -26.32 27.10
C ASP A 340 3.03 -26.40 25.64
N THR A 341 1.73 -26.26 25.41
CA THR A 341 1.14 -26.19 24.07
C THR A 341 1.63 -24.95 23.32
N LEU A 342 1.69 -23.79 23.98
CA LEU A 342 2.23 -22.58 23.38
C LEU A 342 3.71 -22.75 22.99
N ALA A 343 4.51 -23.37 23.85
CA ALA A 343 5.90 -23.67 23.57
C ALA A 343 6.06 -24.64 22.38
N MET A 344 5.21 -25.68 22.32
CA MET A 344 5.16 -26.64 21.21
C MET A 344 4.89 -25.94 19.87
N ILE A 345 3.82 -25.14 19.77
CA ILE A 345 3.46 -24.51 18.50
C ILE A 345 4.38 -23.35 18.10
N SER A 346 5.17 -22.81 19.03
CA SER A 346 6.09 -21.69 18.78
C SER A 346 7.55 -22.10 18.62
N SER A 347 7.92 -23.36 18.84
CA SER A 347 9.31 -23.82 18.71
C SER A 347 9.84 -23.78 17.28
N GLY A 348 8.95 -23.92 16.30
CA GLY A 348 9.28 -23.95 14.87
C GLY A 348 8.34 -24.86 14.09
N PRO A 349 8.54 -24.96 12.76
CA PRO A 349 7.75 -25.85 11.92
C PRO A 349 8.12 -27.32 12.16
N GLU A 350 7.15 -28.21 11.92
CA GLU A 350 7.38 -29.66 11.87
C GLU A 350 7.99 -30.08 10.54
N LEU A 351 7.58 -29.40 9.46
CA LEU A 351 8.09 -29.57 8.10
C LEU A 351 8.85 -28.29 7.73
N LEU A 352 10.16 -28.38 7.56
CA LEU A 352 11.02 -27.24 7.23
C LEU A 352 11.33 -27.23 5.74
N GLU A 353 10.86 -26.18 5.04
CA GLU A 353 11.07 -26.01 3.59
C GLU A 353 10.72 -27.26 2.77
N GLU A 354 9.66 -27.95 3.17
CA GLU A 354 9.19 -29.18 2.53
C GLU A 354 8.48 -28.85 1.21
N PHE A 355 8.76 -29.62 0.16
CA PHE A 355 8.20 -29.38 -1.16
C PHE A 355 6.72 -29.76 -1.20
N ASP A 356 5.86 -28.83 -1.57
CA ASP A 356 4.44 -29.08 -1.75
C ASP A 356 4.13 -29.40 -3.21
N VAL A 357 3.63 -30.62 -3.48
CA VAL A 357 3.43 -31.12 -4.84
C VAL A 357 2.28 -30.42 -5.59
N ILE A 358 1.39 -29.72 -4.88
CA ILE A 358 0.27 -28.99 -5.48
C ILE A 358 0.65 -27.54 -5.73
N ASN A 359 1.28 -26.91 -4.74
CA ASN A 359 1.75 -25.53 -4.87
C ASN A 359 2.97 -25.42 -5.81
N GLY A 360 3.79 -26.47 -5.89
CA GLY A 360 4.98 -26.53 -6.74
C GLY A 360 6.20 -25.81 -6.15
N TYR A 361 6.17 -25.48 -4.86
CA TYR A 361 7.26 -24.82 -4.14
C TYR A 361 7.35 -25.29 -2.68
N ALA A 362 8.49 -25.04 -2.06
CA ALA A 362 8.76 -25.39 -0.68
C ALA A 362 8.11 -24.42 0.32
N GLU A 363 7.55 -24.96 1.39
CA GLU A 363 6.95 -24.21 2.50
C GLU A 363 7.33 -24.82 3.85
N SER A 364 7.31 -24.00 4.89
CA SER A 364 7.46 -24.50 6.27
C SER A 364 6.09 -24.58 6.95
N LYS A 365 5.75 -25.73 7.52
CA LYS A 365 4.41 -26.02 8.07
C LYS A 365 4.50 -26.71 9.43
N GLY A 366 3.51 -26.49 10.29
CA GLY A 366 3.42 -27.15 11.58
C GLY A 366 2.06 -26.91 12.22
N TYR A 367 1.45 -27.92 12.84
CA TYR A 367 0.23 -27.76 13.65
C TYR A 367 -0.96 -27.08 12.94
N GLY A 368 -1.01 -27.08 11.60
CA GLY A 368 -2.03 -26.39 10.79
C GLY A 368 -1.68 -24.95 10.38
N PHE A 369 -0.50 -24.46 10.74
CA PHE A 369 0.00 -23.12 10.38
C PHE A 369 1.11 -23.18 9.33
N GLN A 370 1.23 -22.08 8.59
CA GLN A 370 2.41 -21.75 7.79
C GLN A 370 3.42 -20.99 8.67
N PHE A 371 4.70 -21.35 8.57
CA PHE A 371 5.80 -20.73 9.30
C PHE A 371 6.67 -19.86 8.39
N THR A 372 7.03 -18.69 8.90
CA THR A 372 8.06 -17.83 8.31
C THR A 372 8.95 -17.25 9.39
N LYS A 373 10.01 -16.53 9.01
CA LYS A 373 10.83 -15.79 9.96
C LYS A 373 10.45 -14.32 10.03
N ASN A 374 10.54 -13.75 11.22
CA ASN A 374 10.49 -12.30 11.44
C ASN A 374 11.86 -11.66 11.08
N PRO A 375 11.98 -10.31 11.07
CA PRO A 375 13.24 -9.64 10.75
C PRO A 375 14.41 -9.96 11.71
N LYS A 376 14.13 -10.53 12.88
CA LYS A 376 15.13 -10.98 13.86
C LYS A 376 15.54 -12.45 13.64
N GLY A 377 15.01 -13.11 12.61
CA GLY A 377 15.28 -14.52 12.31
C GLY A 377 14.52 -15.52 13.20
N GLN A 378 13.56 -15.05 14.00
CA GLN A 378 12.75 -15.90 14.89
C GLN A 378 11.56 -16.46 14.12
N TRP A 379 11.14 -17.68 14.47
CA TRP A 379 9.97 -18.31 13.87
C TRP A 379 8.70 -17.60 14.30
N ILE A 380 7.85 -17.33 13.31
CA ILE A 380 6.50 -16.81 13.47
C ILE A 380 5.58 -17.65 12.61
N PHE A 381 4.30 -17.74 12.99
CA PHE A 381 3.35 -18.61 12.32
C PHE A 381 2.04 -17.90 12.05
N GLY A 382 1.19 -18.49 11.22
CA GLY A 382 -0.13 -17.98 10.88
C GLY A 382 -0.60 -18.63 9.59
N HIS A 383 -1.33 -17.89 8.75
CA HIS A 383 -1.66 -18.38 7.41
C HIS A 383 -1.79 -17.21 6.42
N SER A 384 -1.33 -17.42 5.19
CA SER A 384 -1.53 -16.52 4.06
C SER A 384 -2.83 -16.86 3.34
N GLY A 385 -3.49 -15.87 2.74
CA GLY A 385 -4.68 -16.07 1.92
C GLY A 385 -4.46 -15.57 0.51
N PHE A 386 -5.24 -16.12 -0.40
CA PHE A 386 -5.21 -15.76 -1.80
C PHE A 386 -5.39 -14.25 -1.99
N GLY A 387 -4.56 -13.66 -2.85
CA GLY A 387 -4.67 -12.26 -3.22
C GLY A 387 -4.18 -11.24 -2.20
N GLY A 388 -3.34 -11.64 -1.24
CA GLY A 388 -2.66 -10.72 -0.32
C GLY A 388 -3.21 -10.69 1.10
N GLN A 389 -4.23 -11.48 1.43
CA GLN A 389 -4.69 -11.62 2.82
C GLN A 389 -3.59 -12.27 3.67
N ASN A 390 -3.33 -11.78 4.87
CA ASN A 390 -2.30 -12.38 5.72
C ASN A 390 -2.61 -12.20 7.20
N VAL A 391 -2.25 -13.18 8.02
CA VAL A 391 -2.19 -13.05 9.47
C VAL A 391 -0.94 -13.73 10.03
N ARG A 392 -0.24 -13.08 10.95
CA ARG A 392 0.97 -13.62 11.59
C ARG A 392 0.93 -13.40 13.10
N VAL A 393 1.49 -14.37 13.82
CA VAL A 393 1.67 -14.44 15.27
C VAL A 393 3.15 -14.54 15.56
N ASP A 394 3.65 -13.59 16.35
CA ASP A 394 5.01 -13.58 16.88
C ASP A 394 4.94 -13.64 18.41
N VAL A 395 5.00 -14.86 18.92
CA VAL A 395 4.95 -15.13 20.37
C VAL A 395 6.16 -14.50 21.08
N HIS A 396 7.34 -14.51 20.45
CA HIS A 396 8.55 -13.96 21.04
C HIS A 396 8.47 -12.46 21.31
N ASN A 397 7.74 -11.73 20.48
CA ASN A 397 7.56 -10.28 20.60
C ASN A 397 6.14 -9.88 21.00
N ARG A 398 5.28 -10.84 21.35
CA ARG A 398 3.86 -10.62 21.72
C ARG A 398 3.10 -9.78 20.70
N LEU A 399 3.29 -10.10 19.42
CA LEU A 399 2.72 -9.36 18.30
C LEU A 399 1.78 -10.25 17.49
N ALA A 400 0.60 -9.75 17.16
CA ALA A 400 -0.28 -10.34 16.17
C ALA A 400 -0.74 -9.27 15.19
N TYR A 401 -0.73 -9.55 13.90
CA TYR A 401 -1.09 -8.57 12.89
C TYR A 401 -1.74 -9.23 11.69
N ALA A 402 -2.70 -8.52 11.10
CA ALA A 402 -3.44 -9.00 9.94
C ALA A 402 -3.57 -7.91 8.89
N TYR A 403 -3.43 -8.31 7.62
CA TYR A 403 -3.67 -7.50 6.44
C TYR A 403 -4.79 -8.15 5.62
N ILE A 404 -5.80 -7.37 5.26
CA ILE A 404 -6.86 -7.82 4.36
C ILE A 404 -7.09 -6.78 3.27
N CYS A 405 -7.51 -7.22 2.08
CA CYS A 405 -7.81 -6.35 0.95
C CYS A 405 -8.94 -6.92 0.09
N ASN A 406 -9.44 -6.14 -0.88
CA ASN A 406 -10.38 -6.64 -1.88
C ASN A 406 -9.88 -6.56 -3.33
N GLY A 407 -8.79 -5.84 -3.61
CA GLY A 407 -8.01 -6.01 -4.84
C GLY A 407 -7.02 -7.14 -4.64
N LEU A 408 -7.19 -8.26 -5.33
CA LEU A 408 -6.33 -9.43 -5.16
C LEU A 408 -5.02 -9.25 -5.93
N LYS A 409 -3.91 -9.69 -5.32
CA LYS A 409 -2.54 -9.66 -5.87
C LYS A 409 -2.11 -11.01 -6.39
N ILE A 410 -0.98 -11.06 -7.09
CA ILE A 410 -0.39 -12.32 -7.52
C ILE A 410 0.51 -12.90 -6.41
N SER A 411 0.37 -14.21 -6.18
CA SER A 411 1.11 -15.02 -5.19
C SER A 411 0.54 -15.06 -3.75
N ASP A 412 1.20 -15.87 -2.92
CA ASP A 412 0.95 -15.93 -1.49
C ASP A 412 1.31 -14.61 -0.82
N ALA A 413 0.57 -14.23 0.23
CA ALA A 413 0.65 -12.90 0.78
C ALA A 413 2.00 -12.56 1.43
N ASP A 414 2.84 -13.54 1.78
CA ASP A 414 4.19 -13.26 2.28
C ASP A 414 5.14 -12.80 1.16
N MET A 415 4.76 -12.98 -0.10
CA MET A 415 5.50 -12.49 -1.28
C MET A 415 4.90 -11.19 -1.84
N VAL A 416 3.69 -10.84 -1.41
CA VAL A 416 3.01 -9.62 -1.87
C VAL A 416 3.64 -8.37 -1.25
N GLU A 417 3.98 -7.40 -2.10
CA GLU A 417 4.72 -6.20 -1.69
C GLU A 417 3.95 -5.33 -0.67
N THR A 418 2.62 -5.26 -0.79
CA THR A 418 1.78 -4.46 0.12
C THR A 418 1.89 -4.92 1.56
N PHE A 419 1.99 -6.22 1.81
CA PHE A 419 2.16 -6.80 3.14
C PHE A 419 3.63 -6.77 3.60
N THR A 420 4.56 -7.21 2.74
CA THR A 420 5.99 -7.30 3.09
C THR A 420 6.61 -5.94 3.40
N SER A 421 6.20 -4.90 2.68
CA SER A 421 6.65 -3.52 2.93
C SER A 421 6.28 -3.03 4.32
N ILE A 422 5.12 -3.42 4.84
CA ILE A 422 4.65 -3.12 6.19
C ILE A 422 5.41 -3.96 7.23
N LYS A 423 5.55 -5.28 6.99
CA LYS A 423 6.24 -6.24 7.89
C LYS A 423 7.70 -5.85 8.16
N MET A 424 8.44 -5.51 7.11
CA MET A 424 9.88 -5.23 7.22
C MET A 424 10.18 -3.79 7.62
N GLY A 425 9.17 -2.91 7.53
CA GLY A 425 9.38 -1.49 7.29
C GLY A 425 10.18 -1.33 6.00
N ARG A 426 9.65 -0.63 4.99
CA ARG A 426 10.56 -0.20 3.92
C ARG A 426 11.71 0.53 4.60
N ARG A 427 12.96 0.11 4.37
CA ARG A 427 14.09 1.04 4.31
C ARG A 427 14.00 1.61 2.91
N PRO A 428 13.12 2.59 2.65
CA PRO A 428 13.20 3.25 1.37
C PRO A 428 14.62 3.80 1.29
N ALA A 429 15.24 3.73 0.12
CA ALA A 429 16.42 4.54 -0.16
C ALA A 429 16.00 6.02 -0.02
N ARG A 430 15.88 6.51 1.22
CA ARG A 430 15.50 7.88 1.53
C ARG A 430 16.78 8.61 1.90
N CYS A 431 17.39 9.21 0.89
CA CYS A 431 17.92 10.54 1.07
C CYS A 431 16.82 11.41 1.72
N TYR A 432 17.19 12.36 2.58
CA TYR A 432 16.35 13.25 3.39
C TYR A 432 15.23 14.00 2.62
N ARG A 433 14.29 13.30 1.99
CA ARG A 433 13.29 13.81 1.03
C ARG A 433 12.19 14.58 1.75
N TYR A 434 11.77 14.10 2.92
CA TYR A 434 10.61 14.68 3.61
C TYR A 434 10.96 15.94 4.40
N ILE A 435 10.19 17.00 4.18
CA ILE A 435 10.30 18.26 4.93
C ILE A 435 9.63 18.07 6.29
N LYS A 436 10.44 17.89 7.34
CA LYS A 436 9.98 17.87 8.74
C LYS A 436 10.48 19.09 9.51
N ASN A 437 9.72 19.49 10.54
CA ASN A 437 10.06 20.55 11.48
C ASN A 437 10.25 21.94 10.84
N LYS A 438 10.54 22.95 11.67
CA LYS A 438 10.86 24.31 11.20
C LYS A 438 12.22 24.34 10.46
N PRO A 439 12.40 25.20 9.45
CA PRO A 439 13.68 25.32 8.77
C PRO A 439 14.75 25.88 9.72
N TYR A 440 15.99 25.40 9.55
CA TYR A 440 17.19 25.94 10.22
C TYR A 440 18.06 26.79 9.26
N PRO A 441 17.67 28.03 8.93
CA PRO A 441 18.37 28.85 7.94
C PRO A 441 19.49 29.73 8.50
N LYS A 442 19.60 29.89 9.83
CA LYS A 442 20.53 30.85 10.46
C LYS A 442 21.56 30.17 11.34
N SER A 443 22.80 30.68 11.30
CA SER A 443 23.95 30.23 12.10
C SER A 443 23.70 30.29 13.62
N ARG A 444 22.86 31.22 14.09
CA ARG A 444 22.45 31.31 15.51
C ARG A 444 21.76 30.05 16.05
N PHE A 445 21.15 29.26 15.18
CA PHE A 445 20.53 27.98 15.53
C PHE A 445 21.41 26.78 15.11
N CYS A 446 22.53 27.05 14.43
CA CYS A 446 23.38 26.05 13.81
C CYS A 446 24.84 26.53 13.75
N ARG A 447 25.65 26.13 14.74
CA ARG A 447 27.11 26.36 14.69
C ARG A 447 27.71 25.56 13.53
N GLY A 448 28.25 26.27 12.53
CA GLY A 448 28.86 25.68 11.33
C GLY A 448 27.86 25.39 10.22
N VAL A 449 27.41 26.42 9.50
CA VAL A 449 26.59 26.27 8.29
C VAL A 449 27.50 25.88 7.13
N PRO A 450 27.29 24.73 6.46
CA PRO A 450 28.09 24.33 5.30
C PRO A 450 27.84 25.26 4.11
N ASP A 451 28.84 25.48 3.26
CA ASP A 451 28.68 26.25 2.04
C ASP A 451 27.86 25.49 0.99
N PRO A 452 26.93 26.15 0.27
CA PRO A 452 26.17 25.49 -0.79
C PRO A 452 27.07 25.25 -2.02
N LYS A 453 26.88 24.11 -2.70
CA LYS A 453 27.62 23.80 -3.94
C LYS A 453 27.23 24.73 -5.10
N ILE A 454 25.94 25.05 -5.21
CA ILE A 454 25.44 26.02 -6.19
C ILE A 454 25.85 27.44 -5.78
N ARG A 455 26.56 28.13 -6.68
CA ARG A 455 26.99 29.54 -6.49
C ARG A 455 26.38 30.50 -7.50
N ILE A 456 25.92 29.99 -8.63
CA ILE A 456 25.43 30.80 -9.75
C ILE A 456 23.95 30.50 -9.93
N PHE A 457 23.09 31.49 -9.69
CA PHE A 457 21.64 31.36 -9.84
C PHE A 457 21.11 31.94 -11.14
N ASP A 458 21.93 32.71 -11.86
CA ASP A 458 21.53 33.44 -13.06
C ASP A 458 22.59 33.27 -14.15
N LEU A 459 22.17 32.88 -15.35
CA LEU A 459 23.03 32.38 -16.43
C LEU A 459 22.61 32.89 -17.81
N GLY A 460 23.55 32.78 -18.76
CA GLY A 460 23.38 33.28 -20.12
C GLY A 460 23.41 34.81 -20.13
N ARG A 461 22.62 35.42 -21.01
CA ARG A 461 22.56 36.87 -21.17
C ARG A 461 21.58 37.49 -20.18
N LYS A 462 21.96 37.52 -18.90
CA LYS A 462 21.14 38.01 -17.78
C LYS A 462 20.68 39.47 -17.89
N LYS A 463 21.42 40.30 -18.63
CA LYS A 463 21.08 41.71 -18.91
C LYS A 463 20.31 41.92 -20.22
N ALA A 464 19.90 40.84 -20.91
CA ALA A 464 19.10 40.96 -22.13
C ALA A 464 17.83 41.76 -21.85
N ASN A 465 17.44 42.60 -22.81
CA ASN A 465 16.23 43.38 -22.69
C ASN A 465 15.00 42.45 -22.53
N VAL A 466 13.96 42.91 -21.85
CA VAL A 466 12.69 42.19 -21.67
C VAL A 466 12.07 41.75 -23.00
N ASP A 467 12.29 42.51 -24.07
CA ASP A 467 11.73 42.23 -25.40
C ASP A 467 12.55 41.22 -26.22
N GLU A 468 13.80 40.93 -25.82
CA GLU A 468 14.68 40.04 -26.59
C GLU A 468 14.32 38.55 -26.42
N PHE A 469 13.73 38.18 -25.28
CA PHE A 469 13.41 36.79 -24.92
C PHE A 469 11.95 36.68 -24.44
N PRO A 470 10.98 36.69 -25.38
CA PRO A 470 9.55 36.68 -25.08
C PRO A 470 9.05 35.34 -24.54
N LEU A 471 9.66 34.22 -24.97
CA LEU A 471 9.23 32.90 -24.56
C LEU A 471 9.83 32.53 -23.20
N CYS A 472 9.04 31.94 -22.31
CA CYS A 472 9.52 31.42 -21.04
C CYS A 472 9.08 29.98 -20.81
N VAL A 473 10.03 29.13 -20.40
CA VAL A 473 9.78 27.75 -19.99
C VAL A 473 10.15 27.60 -18.51
N HIS A 474 9.31 26.90 -17.76
CA HIS A 474 9.52 26.63 -16.34
C HIS A 474 9.61 25.14 -16.06
N MET A 475 10.48 24.77 -15.12
CA MET A 475 10.46 23.47 -14.47
C MET A 475 9.79 23.62 -13.10
N ILE A 476 8.74 22.85 -12.85
CA ILE A 476 7.90 22.93 -11.65
C ILE A 476 8.01 21.62 -10.87
N SER A 477 8.10 21.70 -9.55
CA SER A 477 8.00 20.51 -8.69
C SER A 477 6.56 20.00 -8.60
N ASN A 478 6.35 18.70 -8.82
CA ASN A 478 5.07 18.03 -8.52
C ASN A 478 5.07 17.34 -7.15
N GLU A 479 6.10 17.59 -6.34
CA GLU A 479 6.27 16.93 -5.06
C GLU A 479 6.78 17.89 -3.99
N ARG A 480 6.52 17.51 -2.73
CA ARG A 480 7.03 18.21 -1.56
C ARG A 480 8.31 17.53 -1.09
N GLU A 481 9.45 18.20 -1.27
CA GLU A 481 10.75 17.57 -1.08
C GLU A 481 11.90 18.52 -0.69
N HIS A 482 13.02 17.93 -0.25
CA HIS A 482 14.30 18.61 -0.13
C HIS A 482 15.17 18.39 -1.38
N LEU A 483 15.61 19.48 -2.01
CA LEU A 483 16.58 19.45 -3.11
C LEU A 483 17.95 19.89 -2.61
N SER A 484 18.97 19.04 -2.73
CA SER A 484 20.32 19.40 -2.30
C SER A 484 20.94 20.50 -3.16
N SER A 485 21.88 21.24 -2.57
CA SER A 485 22.66 22.25 -3.29
C SER A 485 23.42 21.66 -4.48
N GLU A 486 23.83 20.40 -4.37
CA GLU A 486 24.51 19.59 -5.38
C GLU A 486 23.55 19.22 -6.51
N ALA A 487 22.32 18.83 -6.20
CA ALA A 487 21.29 18.52 -7.19
C ALA A 487 20.91 19.77 -8.01
N LEU A 488 20.73 20.92 -7.32
CA LEU A 488 20.49 22.22 -7.97
C LEU A 488 21.64 22.60 -8.91
N GLU A 489 22.89 22.41 -8.49
CA GLU A 489 24.06 22.69 -9.32
C GLU A 489 24.16 21.74 -10.51
N ALA A 490 23.92 20.44 -10.31
CA ALA A 490 23.93 19.45 -11.37
C ALA A 490 22.85 19.71 -12.43
N ALA A 491 21.62 20.04 -11.99
CA ALA A 491 20.53 20.42 -12.88
C ALA A 491 20.88 21.67 -13.70
N ARG A 492 21.43 22.70 -13.03
CA ARG A 492 21.88 23.94 -13.66
C ARG A 492 22.95 23.68 -14.72
N ILE A 493 24.00 22.92 -14.40
CA ILE A 493 25.08 22.59 -15.34
C ILE A 493 24.53 21.82 -16.55
N CYS A 494 23.66 20.85 -16.30
CA CYS A 494 23.05 20.02 -17.34
C CYS A 494 22.23 20.86 -18.33
N ALA A 495 21.32 21.69 -17.84
CA ALA A 495 20.52 22.59 -18.67
C ALA A 495 21.40 23.59 -19.43
N ASN A 496 22.35 24.24 -18.73
CA ASN A 496 23.23 25.25 -19.33
C ASN A 496 24.10 24.66 -20.44
N LYS A 497 24.70 23.48 -20.24
CA LYS A 497 25.54 22.82 -21.26
C LYS A 497 24.76 22.54 -22.54
N TYR A 498 23.50 22.11 -22.41
CA TYR A 498 22.63 21.88 -23.56
C TYR A 498 22.24 23.19 -24.25
N MET A 499 21.82 24.20 -23.48
CA MET A 499 21.42 25.50 -24.03
C MET A 499 22.58 26.22 -24.74
N VAL A 500 23.78 26.23 -24.16
CA VAL A 500 24.96 26.84 -24.80
C VAL A 500 25.30 26.15 -26.12
N LYS A 501 25.18 24.82 -26.20
CA LYS A 501 25.49 24.05 -27.41
C LYS A 501 24.51 24.35 -28.55
N ASN A 502 23.22 24.47 -28.27
CA ASN A 502 22.19 24.54 -29.31
C ASN A 502 21.69 25.97 -29.57
N CYS A 503 21.67 26.83 -28.56
CA CYS A 503 21.16 28.21 -28.67
C CYS A 503 22.27 29.27 -28.59
N GLY A 504 23.52 28.86 -28.30
CA GLY A 504 24.63 29.78 -28.03
C GLY A 504 24.55 30.41 -26.62
N LYS A 505 25.68 30.91 -26.13
CA LYS A 505 25.79 31.51 -24.78
C LYS A 505 24.90 32.75 -24.61
N ASP A 506 24.68 33.50 -25.68
CA ASP A 506 23.89 34.73 -25.70
C ASP A 506 22.44 34.54 -26.17
N GLY A 507 22.02 33.30 -26.46
CA GLY A 507 20.68 32.99 -26.97
C GLY A 507 19.61 32.73 -25.90
N PHE A 508 19.96 32.80 -24.61
CA PHE A 508 19.03 32.53 -23.51
C PHE A 508 19.40 33.28 -22.22
N HIS A 509 18.44 33.37 -21.31
CA HIS A 509 18.64 33.77 -19.91
C HIS A 509 17.95 32.75 -19.00
N MET A 510 18.74 32.03 -18.20
CA MET A 510 18.25 30.98 -17.30
C MET A 510 18.45 31.37 -15.83
N ARG A 511 17.44 31.10 -15.00
CA ARG A 511 17.46 31.36 -13.57
C ARG A 511 17.07 30.12 -12.76
N VAL A 512 17.90 29.78 -11.78
CA VAL A 512 17.54 28.84 -10.71
C VAL A 512 16.72 29.62 -9.68
N ARG A 513 15.49 29.19 -9.44
CA ARG A 513 14.51 29.91 -8.60
C ARG A 513 14.59 29.51 -7.13
N LYS A 514 15.00 28.26 -6.84
CA LYS A 514 15.10 27.74 -5.48
C LYS A 514 16.50 27.89 -4.91
N HIS A 515 16.55 28.37 -3.67
CA HIS A 515 17.79 28.59 -2.92
C HIS A 515 17.90 27.60 -1.75
N PRO A 516 19.07 26.95 -1.58
CA PRO A 516 19.27 25.98 -0.52
C PRO A 516 19.63 26.69 0.79
N TYR A 517 18.63 27.11 1.56
CA TYR A 517 18.83 27.75 2.86
C TYR A 517 18.76 26.78 4.04
N HIS A 518 18.21 25.58 3.86
CA HIS A 518 17.98 24.67 4.96
C HIS A 518 19.20 23.80 5.23
N VAL A 519 19.74 23.87 6.44
CA VAL A 519 20.85 22.98 6.85
C VAL A 519 20.32 21.59 7.17
N VAL A 520 20.78 20.59 6.41
CA VAL A 520 20.62 19.18 6.76
C VAL A 520 21.74 18.74 7.69
N ARG A 521 21.38 17.90 8.66
CA ARG A 521 22.28 17.38 9.68
C ARG A 521 22.31 15.86 9.62
N ILE A 522 23.48 15.30 9.91
CA ILE A 522 23.70 13.86 9.94
C ILE A 522 24.19 13.42 11.31
N ASN A 523 23.68 12.28 11.76
CA ASN A 523 24.27 11.48 12.82
C ASN A 523 25.12 10.41 12.14
N LYS A 524 26.42 10.66 11.97
CA LYS A 524 27.31 9.70 11.29
C LYS A 524 27.28 8.38 12.06
N MET A 525 26.99 7.28 11.36
CA MET A 525 26.98 5.95 11.96
C MET A 525 28.37 5.32 11.86
N LEU A 526 28.77 4.64 12.95
CA LEU A 526 29.98 3.82 12.97
C LEU A 526 29.67 2.50 12.25
N SER A 527 30.55 2.07 11.36
CA SER A 527 30.39 0.86 10.55
C SER A 527 31.35 -0.25 11.01
N CYS A 528 31.45 -0.48 12.32
CA CYS A 528 32.24 -1.57 12.92
C CYS A 528 31.35 -2.49 13.77
N ALA A 529 31.78 -3.74 13.99
CA ALA A 529 31.08 -4.66 14.88
C ALA A 529 30.96 -4.05 16.30
N GLY A 530 29.78 -4.12 16.92
CA GLY A 530 29.50 -3.48 18.22
C GLY A 530 29.21 -1.97 18.15
N ALA A 531 29.12 -1.37 16.96
CA ALA A 531 28.77 0.04 16.78
C ALA A 531 27.37 0.39 17.32
N ASP A 532 26.45 -0.56 17.32
CA ASP A 532 25.12 -0.47 17.90
C ASP A 532 25.15 -0.17 19.41
N ARG A 533 26.09 -0.78 20.14
CA ARG A 533 26.32 -0.55 21.57
C ARG A 533 26.94 0.82 21.87
N LEU A 534 27.75 1.33 20.93
CA LEU A 534 28.41 2.64 21.05
C LEU A 534 27.50 3.81 20.64
N GLN A 535 26.55 3.59 19.73
CA GLN A 535 25.64 4.63 19.24
C GLN A 535 24.35 4.78 20.07
N THR A 536 23.98 3.77 20.86
CA THR A 536 22.77 3.78 21.70
C THR A 536 22.82 4.79 22.85
N GLY A 537 24.01 5.25 23.24
CA GLY A 537 24.21 6.25 24.31
C GLY A 537 23.66 7.65 24.03
N MET A 538 23.19 7.95 22.81
CA MET A 538 22.70 9.29 22.42
C MET A 538 21.37 9.25 21.65
N ARG A 539 20.33 8.62 22.21
CA ARG A 539 18.95 8.79 21.69
C ARG A 539 18.59 10.29 21.69
N GLY A 540 18.34 10.86 20.51
CA GLY A 540 17.96 12.27 20.35
C GLY A 540 19.10 13.26 20.01
N ALA A 541 20.28 12.78 19.61
CA ALA A 541 21.38 13.66 19.20
C ALA A 541 21.00 14.62 18.06
N TYR A 542 21.23 15.92 18.27
CA TYR A 542 20.89 16.99 17.34
C TYR A 542 21.64 16.92 15.98
N GLY A 543 22.74 16.17 15.91
CA GLY A 543 23.50 15.88 14.70
C GLY A 543 24.40 17.01 14.18
N LYS A 544 25.39 16.62 13.38
CA LYS A 544 26.36 17.55 12.79
C LYS A 544 25.83 18.09 11.45
N PRO A 545 25.97 19.39 11.17
CA PRO A 545 25.66 19.96 9.86
C PRO A 545 26.42 19.22 8.74
N GLN A 546 25.73 18.82 7.68
CA GLN A 546 26.28 18.05 6.58
C GLN A 546 26.20 18.78 5.24
N GLY A 547 25.12 19.52 4.99
CA GLY A 547 24.92 20.23 3.74
C GLY A 547 23.72 21.18 3.76
N LEU A 548 23.48 21.82 2.64
CA LEU A 548 22.35 22.72 2.43
C LEU A 548 21.37 22.14 1.40
N VAL A 549 20.08 22.28 1.69
CA VAL A 549 18.98 21.88 0.81
C VAL A 549 17.98 23.02 0.65
N ALA A 550 17.32 23.08 -0.50
CA ALA A 550 16.13 23.88 -0.72
C ALA A 550 14.91 23.09 -0.27
N ARG A 551 14.03 23.73 0.50
CA ARG A 551 12.70 23.21 0.79
C ARG A 551 11.77 23.61 -0.34
N VAL A 552 11.14 22.61 -0.95
CA VAL A 552 10.30 22.75 -2.14
C VAL A 552 8.92 22.21 -1.84
N ASP A 553 7.89 23.01 -2.11
CA ASP A 553 6.50 22.62 -2.07
C ASP A 553 5.99 22.31 -3.48
N ILE A 554 4.84 21.62 -3.56
CA ILE A 554 4.20 21.28 -4.84
C ILE A 554 3.81 22.58 -5.56
N GLY A 555 4.11 22.67 -6.85
CA GLY A 555 3.84 23.84 -7.68
C GLY A 555 4.97 24.88 -7.70
N ASP A 556 6.04 24.68 -6.93
CA ASP A 556 7.17 25.59 -6.92
C ASP A 556 7.98 25.56 -8.23
N PHE A 557 8.31 26.74 -8.75
CA PHE A 557 9.27 26.87 -9.85
C PHE A 557 10.69 26.54 -9.35
N LEU A 558 11.35 25.59 -10.00
CA LEU A 558 12.72 25.16 -9.69
C LEU A 558 13.73 25.90 -10.56
N LEU A 559 13.56 25.81 -11.89
CA LEU A 559 14.33 26.51 -12.89
C LEU A 559 13.38 27.23 -13.85
N SER A 560 13.83 28.35 -14.40
CA SER A 560 13.12 29.08 -15.45
C SER A 560 14.10 29.54 -16.50
N VAL A 561 13.73 29.47 -17.76
CA VAL A 561 14.55 29.96 -18.86
C VAL A 561 13.68 30.79 -19.78
N ARG A 562 14.19 31.96 -20.17
CA ARG A 562 13.60 32.75 -21.25
C ARG A 562 14.50 32.73 -22.48
N VAL A 563 13.88 32.59 -23.65
CA VAL A 563 14.52 32.42 -24.95
C VAL A 563 13.70 33.13 -26.04
N ARG A 564 14.24 33.17 -27.26
CA ARG A 564 13.46 33.47 -28.47
C ARG A 564 12.52 32.30 -28.79
N ASP A 565 11.40 32.58 -29.44
CA ASP A 565 10.38 31.56 -29.76
C ASP A 565 10.92 30.38 -30.55
N GLN A 566 11.86 30.63 -31.48
CA GLN A 566 12.50 29.59 -32.30
C GLN A 566 13.27 28.53 -31.47
N ASN A 567 13.63 28.85 -30.22
CA ASN A 567 14.40 27.97 -29.33
C ASN A 567 13.52 27.24 -28.30
N GLU A 568 12.19 27.23 -28.47
CA GLU A 568 11.26 26.57 -27.55
C GLU A 568 11.63 25.10 -27.28
N GLU A 569 11.80 24.31 -28.34
CA GLU A 569 12.08 22.89 -28.25
C GLU A 569 13.39 22.62 -27.49
N HIS A 570 14.40 23.47 -27.72
CA HIS A 570 15.68 23.37 -27.03
C HIS A 570 15.55 23.70 -25.53
N ALA A 571 14.72 24.67 -25.16
CA ALA A 571 14.45 24.99 -23.75
C ALA A 571 13.72 23.84 -23.04
N ILE A 572 12.72 23.22 -23.68
CA ILE A 572 11.99 22.06 -23.16
C ILE A 572 12.95 20.87 -23.00
N GLU A 573 13.77 20.58 -24.00
CA GLU A 573 14.72 19.46 -23.95
C GLU A 573 15.81 19.68 -22.89
N ALA A 574 16.30 20.91 -22.71
CA ALA A 574 17.25 21.25 -21.65
C ALA A 574 16.67 20.91 -20.26
N PHE A 575 15.41 21.25 -20.03
CA PHE A 575 14.72 20.95 -18.77
C PHE A 575 14.35 19.48 -18.65
N ARG A 576 14.03 18.79 -19.76
CA ARG A 576 13.81 17.33 -19.74
C ARG A 576 15.06 16.60 -19.27
N ARG A 577 16.26 17.06 -19.65
CA ARG A 577 17.53 16.49 -19.18
C ARG A 577 17.84 16.87 -17.74
N ALA A 578 17.59 18.12 -17.36
CA ALA A 578 17.87 18.61 -16.03
C ALA A 578 16.94 18.03 -14.95
N LYS A 579 15.68 17.69 -15.28
CA LYS A 579 14.73 17.16 -14.30
C LYS A 579 15.22 15.85 -13.66
N PHE A 580 15.95 15.02 -14.42
CA PHE A 580 16.56 13.78 -13.91
C PHE A 580 17.67 13.99 -12.87
N LYS A 581 18.01 15.24 -12.53
CA LYS A 581 18.94 15.57 -11.44
C LYS A 581 18.22 15.82 -10.12
N PHE A 582 16.89 15.94 -10.15
CA PHE A 582 16.08 16.05 -8.95
C PHE A 582 15.48 14.70 -8.57
N PRO A 583 15.36 14.39 -7.27
CA PRO A 583 14.41 13.38 -6.80
C PRO A 583 12.97 13.80 -7.17
N GLY A 584 12.03 12.86 -7.18
CA GLY A 584 10.61 13.16 -7.38
C GLY A 584 10.18 13.45 -8.83
N ARG A 585 8.90 13.81 -8.99
CA ARG A 585 8.28 14.16 -10.28
C ARG A 585 8.33 15.68 -10.52
N GLN A 586 8.74 16.09 -11.73
CA GLN A 586 8.69 17.49 -12.17
C GLN A 586 7.91 17.64 -13.48
N PHE A 587 7.23 18.77 -13.60
CA PHE A 587 6.59 19.21 -14.83
C PHE A 587 7.47 20.24 -15.55
N ILE A 588 7.35 20.25 -16.88
CA ILE A 588 7.94 21.27 -17.73
C ILE A 588 6.77 21.95 -18.40
N VAL A 589 6.67 23.27 -18.23
CA VAL A 589 5.56 24.05 -18.76
C VAL A 589 6.10 25.22 -19.57
N VAL A 590 5.47 25.47 -20.71
CA VAL A 590 5.65 26.70 -21.47
C VAL A 590 4.72 27.74 -20.86
N SER A 591 5.28 28.86 -20.45
CA SER A 591 4.54 29.95 -19.81
C SER A 591 3.71 30.70 -20.85
N ARG A 592 2.51 31.12 -20.45
CA ARG A 592 1.71 32.10 -21.22
C ARG A 592 2.21 33.53 -21.05
N LYS A 593 3.15 33.75 -20.12
CA LYS A 593 3.68 35.07 -19.76
C LYS A 593 4.82 35.50 -20.68
N TRP A 594 4.94 36.81 -20.88
CA TRP A 594 6.05 37.40 -21.61
C TRP A 594 7.34 37.34 -20.78
N GLY A 595 8.28 36.48 -21.19
CA GLY A 595 9.56 36.29 -20.53
C GLY A 595 9.41 36.03 -19.02
N PHE A 596 10.09 36.81 -18.19
CA PHE A 596 9.96 36.74 -16.72
C PHE A 596 9.00 37.77 -16.13
N THR A 597 8.19 38.42 -16.95
CA THR A 597 7.21 39.40 -16.48
C THR A 597 5.98 38.72 -15.88
N LYS A 598 5.08 39.53 -15.30
CA LYS A 598 3.81 39.06 -14.75
C LYS A 598 2.66 39.04 -15.77
N TRP A 599 2.86 39.62 -16.96
CA TRP A 599 1.83 39.83 -17.97
C TRP A 599 1.77 38.66 -18.94
N ASP A 600 0.56 38.27 -19.33
CA ASP A 600 0.35 37.31 -20.41
C ASP A 600 0.81 37.91 -21.74
N ARG A 601 1.23 37.05 -22.67
CA ARG A 601 1.84 37.47 -23.95
C ARG A 601 0.96 38.46 -24.72
N ALA A 602 -0.32 38.16 -24.85
CA ALA A 602 -1.29 39.00 -25.57
C ALA A 602 -1.50 40.37 -24.87
N ASP A 603 -1.57 40.39 -23.53
CA ASP A 603 -1.72 41.63 -22.76
C ASP A 603 -0.45 42.48 -22.81
N TYR A 604 0.71 41.84 -22.78
CA TYR A 604 2.00 42.52 -22.88
C TYR A 604 2.15 43.22 -24.23
N GLU A 605 1.84 42.53 -25.33
CA GLU A 605 1.87 43.10 -26.68
C GLU A 605 0.92 44.29 -26.79
N ARG A 606 -0.35 44.13 -26.37
CA ARG A 606 -1.34 45.22 -26.36
C ARG A 606 -0.89 46.42 -25.53
N MET A 607 -0.51 46.21 -24.27
CA MET A 607 -0.12 47.31 -23.38
C MET A 607 1.20 47.99 -23.79
N ARG A 608 2.08 47.27 -24.50
CA ARG A 608 3.29 47.83 -25.09
C ARG A 608 2.96 48.71 -26.29
N GLU A 609 2.05 48.29 -27.16
CA GLU A 609 1.55 49.10 -28.29
C GLU A 609 0.83 50.36 -27.81
N GLU A 610 0.05 50.25 -26.72
CA GLU A 610 -0.61 51.39 -26.05
C GLU A 610 0.38 52.33 -25.33
N GLY A 611 1.68 52.01 -25.27
CA GLY A 611 2.69 52.79 -24.55
C GLY A 611 2.58 52.73 -23.02
N ARG A 612 1.75 51.84 -22.48
CA ARG A 612 1.54 51.63 -21.04
C ARG A 612 2.61 50.77 -20.40
N LEU A 613 3.34 50.00 -21.20
CA LEU A 613 4.48 49.21 -20.77
C LEU A 613 5.76 49.70 -21.48
N VAL A 614 6.72 50.18 -20.69
CA VAL A 614 8.02 50.64 -21.19
C VAL A 614 9.12 49.71 -20.69
N SER A 615 10.03 49.34 -21.59
CA SER A 615 11.16 48.48 -21.26
C SER A 615 12.05 49.09 -20.18
N ASP A 616 12.31 48.34 -19.11
CA ASP A 616 13.19 48.71 -17.99
C ASP A 616 14.28 47.63 -17.84
N GLY A 617 15.13 47.55 -18.87
CA GLY A 617 16.18 46.55 -18.97
C GLY A 617 15.62 45.13 -19.00
N VAL A 618 15.84 44.37 -17.93
CA VAL A 618 15.47 42.93 -17.84
C VAL A 618 13.96 42.76 -17.58
N ASN A 619 13.29 43.80 -17.11
CA ASN A 619 11.88 43.82 -16.76
C ASN A 619 11.16 44.96 -17.50
N VAL A 620 9.89 45.18 -17.17
CA VAL A 620 9.05 46.22 -17.76
C VAL A 620 8.49 47.13 -16.67
N GLN A 621 8.46 48.43 -16.93
CA GLN A 621 7.80 49.42 -16.09
C GLN A 621 6.40 49.69 -16.63
N TYR A 622 5.41 49.63 -15.74
CA TYR A 622 4.06 50.10 -16.05
C TYR A 622 4.00 51.62 -15.91
N VAL A 623 3.71 52.30 -17.01
CA VAL A 623 3.52 53.75 -17.06
C VAL A 623 2.17 54.05 -16.43
N ARG A 624 2.21 54.71 -15.27
CA ARG A 624 1.00 55.16 -14.60
C ARG A 624 0.46 56.37 -15.36
N GLU A 625 -0.81 56.33 -15.67
CA GLU A 625 -1.51 57.49 -16.22
C GLU A 625 -1.57 58.60 -15.15
N HIS A 626 -1.21 59.84 -15.53
CA HIS A 626 -1.27 61.01 -14.67
C HIS A 626 -2.34 61.98 -15.18
N GLY A 627 -3.20 62.48 -14.27
CA GLY A 627 -4.25 63.44 -14.58
C GLY A 627 -5.09 63.82 -13.35
N PRO A 628 -5.98 64.83 -13.45
CA PRO A 628 -6.88 65.20 -12.35
C PRO A 628 -7.83 64.05 -12.02
N LEU A 629 -8.07 63.82 -10.73
CA LEU A 629 -8.92 62.72 -10.22
C LEU A 629 -10.32 62.70 -10.87
N SER A 630 -10.85 63.86 -11.26
CA SER A 630 -12.14 64.01 -11.93
C SER A 630 -12.26 63.28 -13.27
N LYS A 631 -11.15 63.06 -14.00
CA LYS A 631 -11.16 62.27 -15.23
C LYS A 631 -11.27 60.77 -14.98
N TRP A 632 -10.86 60.29 -13.81
CA TRP A 632 -10.90 58.87 -13.44
C TRP A 632 -12.26 58.43 -12.92
N VAL A 633 -13.02 59.33 -12.28
CA VAL A 633 -14.35 59.02 -11.73
C VAL A 633 -15.38 58.69 -12.83
N ASN A 634 -15.21 59.26 -14.02
CA ASN A 634 -16.16 59.11 -15.14
C ASN A 634 -15.79 58.01 -16.14
N ASN A 635 -14.73 57.24 -15.90
CA ASN A 635 -14.34 56.13 -16.77
C ASN A 635 -13.98 54.92 -15.90
N PRO A 636 -14.99 54.15 -15.44
CA PRO A 636 -14.73 52.93 -14.70
C PRO A 636 -14.18 51.89 -15.69
N ILE A 637 -12.97 51.40 -15.42
CA ILE A 637 -12.34 50.27 -16.13
C ILE A 637 -13.21 49.03 -16.00
#